data_AF-A0A210R671-F1
#
_entry.id   AF-A0A210R671-F1
#
_cell.length_a   1.000
_cell.length_b   1.000
_cell.length_c   1.000
_cell.angle_alpha   90.00
_cell.angle_beta   90.00
_cell.angle_gamma   90.00
#
_symmetry.space_group_name_H-M   'P 1'
#
loop_
_entity.id
_entity.type
_entity.pdbx_description
1 polymer ?
#
loop_
_entity_poly.entity_id
_entity_poly.type
_entity_poly.pdbx_seq_one_letter_code
_entity_poly.pdbx_strand_id
1 'polypeptide(L)'
;MGVYRYLLVSWSVITTLTVVNASENIASGKATNQSGVHNNYDSSKAVDGCVRTTMLSNCCTHTATGQTEAWWQVNLQTQSVIDSVNIIYRDENFLSRLAGYEVYLSYTQDWTSGTRCHKDTTADLASVSVIQNVQCPGVARYLTIYNDRRVKAKAWYSDDAILELCEVQVYGCPVGKYGNGNCNNDCMNCVNNMCDATSGTCGDCAAGYHKTGAFCVPCPVNCAVNKCDSLTGACTDGCTAGFSGTLCRCPVNCKDTSCPVEGQCTDCIDGYYGPFCTPCPVGCSPDTCDKTSGHCVQCDIGFYGSFCNQSCPVNCKNNVCYKDNAQCTECFIGFYSSFCDQPCSSYCKNNVCNKDNGQCTGCNDGFYGPSCTPCPSGCSTDTCDKTSGHCVQFYSSFCNRSCPIDYQNSICNQDNCHYKECDIGFHGSFCNQSCPVNCKNNVCNIDNGQCQECDNGFYGIYCTQPCLINCKNNVCMKDDGQCTECEAGFYGSECNESCPDNCQDALCYRSSGECEVCVAGFHGSQCLKSCGDCQGLSCDKDSGDCATGCTDGWTGDKCDTKVVIVMNEDAAVGIGVGSGVVILALVVVIIVQTRRLAMKRGDTTRSTHMTDITLSRTAKGLNNDQDGNYDEIATHKEQSIAQISHTEGNYEQLERREVDVPHMYDTTNVDTKT
;
A
#
# COMPACT_ATOMS: atom_id res chain seq x y z
N MET A 1 -32.46 -15.69 45.43
CA MET A 1 -32.29 -15.58 43.96
C MET A 1 -33.37 -14.64 43.40
N GLY A 2 -33.19 -13.31 43.49
CA GLY A 2 -34.22 -12.34 43.08
C GLY A 2 -33.74 -11.23 42.15
N VAL A 3 -32.51 -10.72 42.35
CA VAL A 3 -31.96 -9.58 41.60
C VAL A 3 -31.61 -9.93 40.14
N TYR A 4 -31.12 -11.15 39.90
CA TYR A 4 -30.69 -11.64 38.58
C TYR A 4 -31.80 -11.74 37.53
N ARG A 5 -33.09 -11.61 37.91
CA ARG A 5 -34.21 -11.63 36.95
C ARG A 5 -34.58 -10.26 36.38
N TYR A 6 -34.16 -9.15 37.00
CA TYR A 6 -34.46 -7.81 36.46
C TYR A 6 -33.47 -7.38 35.38
N LEU A 7 -32.18 -7.67 35.55
CA LEU A 7 -31.12 -7.33 34.58
C LEU A 7 -31.31 -8.02 33.21
N LEU A 8 -31.90 -9.22 33.19
CA LEU A 8 -32.18 -9.96 31.95
C LEU A 8 -33.41 -9.44 31.19
N VAL A 9 -34.27 -8.61 31.80
CA VAL A 9 -35.39 -7.97 31.09
C VAL A 9 -34.95 -6.64 30.47
N SER A 10 -34.02 -5.92 31.11
CA SER A 10 -33.42 -4.69 30.56
C SER A 10 -32.51 -4.92 29.35
N TRP A 11 -31.97 -6.12 29.14
CA TRP A 11 -31.17 -6.45 27.95
C TRP A 11 -32.03 -6.88 26.74
N SER A 12 -33.27 -7.34 26.95
CA SER A 12 -34.18 -7.76 25.85
C SER A 12 -34.89 -6.61 25.13
N VAL A 13 -34.53 -5.35 25.43
CA VAL A 13 -35.15 -4.14 24.84
C VAL A 13 -34.14 -3.30 24.03
N ILE A 14 -32.84 -3.62 24.10
CA ILE A 14 -31.77 -2.91 23.36
C ILE A 14 -31.37 -3.69 22.08
N THR A 15 -32.28 -4.49 21.53
CA THR A 15 -32.06 -5.31 20.33
C THR A 15 -33.10 -5.08 19.23
N THR A 16 -33.52 -3.82 19.05
CA THR A 16 -34.13 -3.30 17.80
C THR A 16 -33.96 -1.77 17.69
N LEU A 17 -32.75 -1.27 17.96
CA LEU A 17 -32.35 0.04 17.40
C LEU A 17 -32.08 -0.14 15.90
N THR A 18 -33.16 -0.19 15.11
CA THR A 18 -33.07 -0.03 13.66
C THR A 18 -32.57 1.38 13.38
N VAL A 19 -31.34 1.52 12.90
CA VAL A 19 -30.87 2.75 12.27
C VAL A 19 -31.65 2.91 10.97
N VAL A 20 -32.81 3.55 11.07
CA VAL A 20 -33.51 4.09 9.91
C VAL A 20 -32.69 5.27 9.44
N ASN A 21 -31.99 5.09 8.32
CA ASN A 21 -31.44 6.22 7.57
C ASN A 21 -32.62 7.12 7.20
N ALA A 22 -32.73 8.29 7.83
CA ALA A 22 -33.72 9.28 7.44
C ALA A 22 -33.37 9.75 6.02
N SER A 23 -34.27 9.56 5.07
CA SER A 23 -34.02 9.96 3.69
C SER A 23 -34.07 11.47 3.55
N GLU A 24 -32.99 12.08 3.04
CA GLU A 24 -32.92 13.52 2.82
C GLU A 24 -34.03 13.96 1.85
N ASN A 25 -34.92 14.83 2.33
CA ASN A 25 -35.94 15.46 1.50
C ASN A 25 -35.28 16.53 0.62
N ILE A 26 -34.92 16.20 -0.62
CA ILE A 26 -34.23 17.12 -1.54
C ILE A 26 -35.11 18.30 -2.00
N ALA A 27 -36.41 18.30 -1.69
CA ALA A 27 -37.32 19.43 -1.89
C ALA A 27 -37.38 20.39 -0.69
N SER A 28 -36.87 20.02 0.49
CA SER A 28 -36.90 20.85 1.70
C SER A 28 -36.27 22.24 1.49
N GLY A 29 -37.00 23.29 1.87
CA GLY A 29 -36.57 24.69 1.74
C GLY A 29 -36.30 25.16 0.31
N LYS A 30 -36.69 24.41 -0.72
CA LYS A 30 -36.45 24.77 -2.13
C LYS A 30 -37.46 25.81 -2.64
N ALA A 31 -37.12 26.46 -3.76
CA ALA A 31 -37.99 27.45 -4.38
C ALA A 31 -39.19 26.79 -5.07
N THR A 32 -40.40 27.26 -4.77
CA THR A 32 -41.67 26.72 -5.28
C THR A 32 -42.47 27.76 -6.07
N ASN A 33 -43.48 27.30 -6.80
CA ASN A 33 -44.52 28.13 -7.41
C ASN A 33 -45.85 27.36 -7.54
N GLN A 34 -46.98 28.03 -7.76
CA GLN A 34 -48.28 27.39 -7.95
C GLN A 34 -49.21 28.21 -8.88
N SER A 35 -50.26 27.57 -9.42
CA SER A 35 -51.16 28.17 -10.43
C SER A 35 -51.94 29.42 -9.98
N GLY A 36 -52.04 29.65 -8.68
CA GLY A 36 -52.64 30.84 -8.06
C GLY A 36 -52.67 30.67 -6.54
N VAL A 37 -52.85 31.75 -5.78
CA VAL A 37 -52.85 31.72 -4.31
C VAL A 37 -54.24 32.05 -3.77
N HIS A 38 -54.73 31.25 -2.81
CA HIS A 38 -55.93 31.58 -2.03
C HIS A 38 -55.52 32.22 -0.70
N ASN A 39 -55.97 33.46 -0.47
CA ASN A 39 -55.55 34.31 0.66
C ASN A 39 -54.01 34.41 0.73
N ASN A 40 -53.40 33.93 1.81
CA ASN A 40 -51.94 33.97 2.05
C ASN A 40 -51.30 32.57 2.09
N TYR A 41 -51.99 31.52 1.63
CA TYR A 41 -51.47 30.15 1.63
C TYR A 41 -50.57 29.89 0.41
N ASP A 42 -49.38 30.47 0.46
CA ASP A 42 -48.38 30.45 -0.61
C ASP A 42 -47.74 29.07 -0.81
N SER A 43 -47.02 28.91 -1.93
CA SER A 43 -46.46 27.61 -2.36
C SER A 43 -45.33 27.04 -1.50
N SER A 44 -44.62 27.86 -0.71
CA SER A 44 -43.45 27.41 0.06
C SER A 44 -43.83 26.47 1.21
N LYS A 45 -45.11 26.51 1.62
CA LYS A 45 -45.65 25.68 2.70
C LYS A 45 -45.49 24.19 2.51
N ALA A 46 -45.61 23.71 1.27
CA ALA A 46 -45.40 22.30 0.96
C ALA A 46 -43.92 21.85 1.01
N VAL A 47 -42.97 22.70 1.41
CA VAL A 47 -41.56 22.33 1.63
C VAL A 47 -40.95 23.03 2.86
N ASP A 48 -41.77 23.54 3.79
CA ASP A 48 -41.28 24.15 5.03
C ASP A 48 -41.02 23.12 6.16
N GLY A 49 -41.29 21.83 5.90
CA GLY A 49 -41.05 20.71 6.81
C GLY A 49 -42.19 20.46 7.79
N CYS A 50 -43.22 21.31 7.84
CA CYS A 50 -44.32 21.16 8.77
C CYS A 50 -45.39 20.17 8.27
N VAL A 51 -45.26 18.90 8.66
CA VAL A 51 -46.19 17.80 8.33
C VAL A 51 -47.62 17.91 8.93
N ARG A 52 -48.06 19.10 9.37
CA ARG A 52 -49.37 19.31 10.02
C ARG A 52 -50.48 19.48 8.99
N THR A 53 -51.46 18.58 9.05
CA THR A 53 -52.50 18.38 8.02
C THR A 53 -53.72 19.30 8.10
N THR A 54 -53.70 20.36 8.92
CA THR A 54 -54.85 21.27 9.11
C THR A 54 -54.54 22.68 8.62
N MET A 55 -55.45 23.36 7.91
CA MET A 55 -55.16 24.68 7.32
C MET A 55 -54.82 25.74 8.38
N LEU A 56 -55.44 25.65 9.56
CA LEU A 56 -55.19 26.56 10.69
C LEU A 56 -53.78 26.42 11.30
N SER A 57 -53.03 25.38 10.95
CA SER A 57 -51.62 25.25 11.34
C SER A 57 -50.68 26.22 10.60
N ASN A 58 -51.14 26.82 9.49
CA ASN A 58 -50.34 27.59 8.55
C ASN A 58 -49.17 26.80 7.91
N CYS A 59 -49.33 25.48 7.80
CA CYS A 59 -48.38 24.58 7.14
C CYS A 59 -48.84 24.09 5.77
N CYS A 60 -50.04 24.47 5.31
CA CYS A 60 -50.59 24.02 4.03
C CYS A 60 -50.69 25.15 3.00
N THR A 61 -50.28 24.85 1.77
CA THR A 61 -50.57 25.62 0.56
C THR A 61 -52.09 25.65 0.29
N HIS A 62 -52.59 26.59 -0.52
CA HIS A 62 -53.93 26.50 -1.09
C HIS A 62 -53.98 27.24 -2.44
N THR A 63 -54.26 26.51 -3.53
CA THR A 63 -54.41 27.12 -4.86
C THR A 63 -55.72 27.91 -5.00
N ALA A 64 -55.82 28.79 -5.99
CA ALA A 64 -57.05 29.54 -6.24
C ALA A 64 -58.28 28.63 -6.49
N THR A 65 -59.45 29.05 -5.99
CA THR A 65 -60.75 28.36 -6.16
C THR A 65 -61.39 28.68 -7.51
N GLY A 66 -62.39 27.90 -7.93
CA GLY A 66 -63.12 28.10 -9.19
C GLY A 66 -62.29 27.88 -10.45
N GLN A 67 -61.15 27.19 -10.34
CA GLN A 67 -60.28 26.85 -11.47
C GLN A 67 -60.54 25.42 -11.93
N THR A 68 -60.48 25.16 -13.24
CA THR A 68 -60.54 23.81 -13.81
C THR A 68 -59.18 23.11 -13.88
N GLU A 69 -58.10 23.83 -13.56
CA GLU A 69 -56.73 23.32 -13.53
C GLU A 69 -55.96 23.92 -12.35
N ALA A 70 -55.23 23.07 -11.62
CA ALA A 70 -54.34 23.51 -10.55
C ALA A 70 -53.00 22.79 -10.64
N TRP A 71 -51.91 23.52 -10.36
CA TRP A 71 -50.58 22.94 -10.23
C TRP A 71 -49.80 23.60 -9.09
N TRP A 72 -48.89 22.83 -8.53
CA TRP A 72 -47.83 23.26 -7.62
C TRP A 72 -46.52 22.63 -8.11
N GLN A 73 -45.42 23.38 -8.05
CA GLN A 73 -44.12 22.97 -8.56
C GLN A 73 -43.00 23.35 -7.59
N VAL A 74 -42.02 22.46 -7.43
CA VAL A 74 -40.75 22.73 -6.75
C VAL A 74 -39.57 22.69 -7.74
N ASN A 75 -38.65 23.62 -7.60
CA ASN A 75 -37.36 23.65 -8.29
C ASN A 75 -36.28 23.08 -7.37
N LEU A 76 -35.83 21.85 -7.64
CA LEU A 76 -34.82 21.12 -6.86
C LEU A 76 -33.42 21.74 -6.96
N GLN A 77 -33.26 22.83 -7.73
CA GLN A 77 -32.03 23.58 -8.02
C GLN A 77 -31.05 22.80 -8.90
N THR A 78 -30.66 21.59 -8.50
CA THR A 78 -29.85 20.62 -9.26
C THR A 78 -30.73 19.69 -10.10
N GLN A 79 -30.12 18.99 -11.05
CA GLN A 79 -30.73 17.83 -11.70
C GLN A 79 -30.47 16.59 -10.82
N SER A 80 -31.53 15.87 -10.49
CA SER A 80 -31.52 14.74 -9.55
C SER A 80 -32.23 13.53 -10.14
N VAL A 81 -31.74 12.33 -9.82
CA VAL A 81 -32.46 11.07 -9.99
C VAL A 81 -33.43 10.94 -8.82
N ILE A 82 -34.73 10.98 -9.11
CA ILE A 82 -35.82 10.79 -8.16
C ILE A 82 -36.08 9.28 -8.03
N ASP A 83 -36.36 8.85 -6.81
CA ASP A 83 -36.81 7.50 -6.45
C ASP A 83 -38.32 7.54 -6.15
N SER A 84 -38.71 8.36 -5.17
CA SER A 84 -40.06 8.43 -4.63
C SER A 84 -40.41 9.81 -4.09
N VAL A 85 -41.72 10.03 -3.93
CA VAL A 85 -42.32 11.30 -3.55
C VAL A 85 -43.42 11.01 -2.53
N ASN A 86 -43.33 11.60 -1.34
CA ASN A 86 -44.37 11.52 -0.32
C ASN A 86 -45.16 12.84 -0.29
N ILE A 87 -46.47 12.78 -0.57
CA ILE A 87 -47.35 13.96 -0.56
C ILE A 87 -48.28 13.87 0.65
N ILE A 88 -48.18 14.83 1.55
CA ILE A 88 -49.04 14.99 2.73
C ILE A 88 -50.08 16.08 2.41
N TYR A 89 -51.35 15.70 2.42
CA TYR A 89 -52.48 16.59 2.10
C TYR A 89 -53.24 17.05 3.36
N ARG A 90 -54.15 18.00 3.18
CA ARG A 90 -55.11 18.45 4.20
C ARG A 90 -56.06 17.34 4.68
N ASP A 91 -56.08 17.09 5.99
CA ASP A 91 -56.94 16.11 6.67
C ASP A 91 -58.16 16.76 7.34
N GLU A 92 -59.06 17.33 6.52
CA GLU A 92 -60.31 17.94 6.99
C GLU A 92 -61.51 17.53 6.10
N ASN A 93 -61.52 16.28 5.61
CA ASN A 93 -62.49 15.72 4.66
C ASN A 93 -62.47 16.32 3.22
N PHE A 94 -61.36 16.93 2.80
CA PHE A 94 -61.23 17.58 1.48
C PHE A 94 -60.51 16.74 0.40
N LEU A 95 -60.25 15.45 0.65
CA LEU A 95 -59.47 14.56 -0.25
C LEU A 95 -60.06 14.37 -1.66
N SER A 96 -61.36 14.67 -1.87
CA SER A 96 -61.98 14.71 -3.19
C SER A 96 -61.42 15.82 -4.10
N ARG A 97 -60.77 16.84 -3.53
CA ARG A 97 -60.01 17.85 -4.28
C ARG A 97 -58.72 17.28 -4.83
N LEU A 98 -57.93 16.58 -4.01
CA LEU A 98 -56.68 15.94 -4.44
C LEU A 98 -56.89 14.84 -5.50
N ALA A 99 -57.92 14.01 -5.33
CA ALA A 99 -58.08 12.79 -6.12
C ALA A 99 -58.01 13.01 -7.64
N GLY A 100 -57.39 12.08 -8.36
CA GLY A 100 -57.09 12.18 -9.79
C GLY A 100 -55.84 13.01 -10.16
N TYR A 101 -55.07 13.48 -9.16
CA TYR A 101 -53.81 14.21 -9.35
C TYR A 101 -52.78 13.44 -10.18
N GLU A 102 -51.81 14.17 -10.70
CA GLU A 102 -50.71 13.67 -11.52
C GLU A 102 -49.38 14.24 -11.02
N VAL A 103 -48.30 13.46 -11.14
CA VAL A 103 -46.94 13.91 -10.78
C VAL A 103 -46.07 13.89 -12.03
N TYR A 104 -45.46 15.03 -12.34
CA TYR A 104 -44.62 15.29 -13.50
C TYR A 104 -43.18 15.57 -13.10
N LEU A 105 -42.24 14.90 -13.78
CA LEU A 105 -40.80 15.12 -13.71
C LEU A 105 -40.33 15.88 -14.95
N SER A 106 -39.58 16.97 -14.75
CA SER A 106 -39.20 17.88 -15.83
C SER A 106 -37.82 18.52 -15.62
N TYR A 107 -37.10 18.78 -16.71
CA TYR A 107 -35.81 19.50 -16.71
C TYR A 107 -35.99 21.03 -16.71
N THR A 108 -37.14 21.48 -17.21
CA THR A 108 -37.54 22.87 -17.45
C THR A 108 -38.67 23.28 -16.52
N GLN A 109 -38.85 24.60 -16.32
CA GLN A 109 -39.96 25.14 -15.53
C GLN A 109 -41.32 24.88 -16.21
N ASP A 110 -41.35 24.86 -17.55
CA ASP A 110 -42.43 24.22 -18.30
C ASP A 110 -42.37 22.72 -18.06
N TRP A 111 -43.35 22.24 -17.28
CA TRP A 111 -43.54 20.84 -16.90
C TRP A 111 -44.39 20.06 -17.90
N THR A 112 -45.04 20.75 -18.86
CA THR A 112 -45.93 20.10 -19.84
C THR A 112 -45.17 19.30 -20.88
N SER A 113 -43.89 19.63 -21.10
CA SER A 113 -42.91 18.83 -21.84
C SER A 113 -42.24 17.73 -20.99
N GLY A 114 -42.65 17.55 -19.74
CA GLY A 114 -42.09 16.58 -18.79
C GLY A 114 -42.73 15.19 -18.86
N THR A 115 -42.12 14.24 -18.14
CA THR A 115 -42.62 12.87 -18.01
C THR A 115 -43.58 12.78 -16.83
N ARG A 116 -44.84 12.41 -17.06
CA ARG A 116 -45.77 12.04 -15.97
C ARG A 116 -45.40 10.68 -15.39
N CYS A 117 -44.78 10.65 -14.21
CA CYS A 117 -44.43 9.40 -13.51
C CYS A 117 -45.65 8.75 -12.85
N HIS A 118 -46.64 9.56 -12.41
CA HIS A 118 -47.79 9.08 -11.66
C HIS A 118 -49.10 9.75 -12.08
N LYS A 119 -50.20 8.99 -11.95
CA LYS A 119 -51.58 9.47 -12.01
C LYS A 119 -52.40 8.69 -10.99
N ASP A 120 -53.09 9.40 -10.10
CA ASP A 120 -54.07 8.77 -9.22
C ASP A 120 -55.24 8.21 -10.02
N THR A 121 -55.62 6.97 -9.69
CA THR A 121 -56.74 6.24 -10.27
C THR A 121 -57.66 5.64 -9.21
N THR A 122 -57.45 5.97 -7.91
CA THR A 122 -58.13 5.46 -6.72
C THR A 122 -59.65 5.37 -6.91
N ALA A 123 -60.26 4.23 -6.55
CA ALA A 123 -61.64 3.89 -6.90
C ALA A 123 -62.68 4.89 -6.36
N ASP A 124 -62.58 5.17 -5.07
CA ASP A 124 -63.54 5.90 -4.23
C ASP A 124 -62.82 6.79 -3.20
N LEU A 125 -63.57 7.70 -2.56
CA LEU A 125 -63.04 8.66 -1.60
C LEU A 125 -62.49 8.00 -0.33
N ALA A 126 -63.02 6.85 0.09
CA ALA A 126 -62.58 6.17 1.32
C ALA A 126 -61.23 5.47 1.15
N SER A 127 -60.84 5.20 -0.09
CA SER A 127 -59.54 4.63 -0.47
C SER A 127 -58.43 5.69 -0.67
N VAL A 128 -58.75 6.99 -0.63
CA VAL A 128 -57.75 8.07 -0.72
C VAL A 128 -57.10 8.29 0.65
N SER A 129 -55.79 8.14 0.73
CA SER A 129 -55.01 8.46 1.92
C SER A 129 -54.69 9.96 2.01
N VAL A 130 -54.54 10.47 3.24
CA VAL A 130 -53.96 11.79 3.54
C VAL A 130 -52.49 11.86 3.15
N ILE A 131 -51.78 10.73 3.26
CA ILE A 131 -50.35 10.57 2.97
C ILE A 131 -50.20 9.65 1.75
N GLN A 132 -49.61 10.17 0.67
CA GLN A 132 -49.50 9.51 -0.63
C GLN A 132 -48.03 9.16 -0.93
N ASN A 133 -47.67 7.89 -0.79
CA ASN A 133 -46.32 7.40 -1.11
C ASN A 133 -46.24 7.02 -2.60
N VAL A 134 -45.81 7.96 -3.43
CA VAL A 134 -45.73 7.83 -4.88
C VAL A 134 -44.34 7.34 -5.29
N GLN A 135 -44.26 6.16 -5.88
CA GLN A 135 -43.05 5.70 -6.59
C GLN A 135 -42.95 6.48 -7.91
N CYS A 136 -41.84 7.19 -8.11
CA CYS A 136 -41.67 8.14 -9.22
C CYS A 136 -40.23 8.09 -9.78
N PRO A 137 -39.71 6.91 -10.18
CA PRO A 137 -38.34 6.78 -10.66
C PRO A 137 -38.13 7.57 -11.96
N GLY A 138 -37.16 8.48 -11.96
CA GLY A 138 -36.83 9.29 -13.14
C GLY A 138 -35.96 10.50 -12.84
N VAL A 139 -35.46 11.17 -13.88
CA VAL A 139 -34.53 12.31 -13.72
C VAL A 139 -35.30 13.63 -13.85
N ALA A 140 -35.08 14.55 -12.90
CA ALA A 140 -35.79 15.82 -12.84
C ALA A 140 -34.93 16.96 -12.29
N ARG A 141 -35.32 18.19 -12.63
CA ARG A 141 -34.94 19.42 -11.91
C ARG A 141 -36.16 20.11 -11.29
N TYR A 142 -37.32 19.97 -11.93
CA TYR A 142 -38.60 20.46 -11.47
C TYR A 142 -39.55 19.27 -11.31
N LEU A 143 -40.16 19.15 -10.13
CA LEU A 143 -41.26 18.25 -9.86
C LEU A 143 -42.54 19.08 -9.78
N THR A 144 -43.60 18.64 -10.46
CA THR A 144 -44.90 19.30 -10.47
C THR A 144 -46.01 18.33 -10.08
N ILE A 145 -46.85 18.74 -9.14
CA ILE A 145 -48.13 18.09 -8.83
C ILE A 145 -49.20 18.86 -9.60
N TYR A 146 -49.95 18.17 -10.45
CA TYR A 146 -50.98 18.73 -11.33
C TYR A 146 -52.34 18.08 -11.08
N ASN A 147 -53.42 18.83 -11.32
CA ASN A 147 -54.79 18.38 -11.10
C ASN A 147 -55.72 19.01 -12.15
N ASP A 148 -56.45 18.17 -12.90
CA ASP A 148 -57.33 18.58 -14.01
C ASP A 148 -58.81 18.27 -13.69
N ARG A 149 -59.69 19.22 -14.00
CA ARG A 149 -61.16 19.10 -13.91
C ARG A 149 -61.89 19.51 -15.19
N ARG A 150 -61.18 19.87 -16.27
CA ARG A 150 -61.78 20.13 -17.60
C ARG A 150 -62.60 18.94 -18.10
N VAL A 151 -62.16 17.72 -17.78
CA VAL A 151 -62.94 16.49 -17.93
C VAL A 151 -62.90 15.70 -16.63
N LYS A 152 -63.98 15.79 -15.83
CA LYS A 152 -64.10 15.15 -14.51
C LYS A 152 -64.17 13.63 -14.64
N ALA A 153 -63.04 12.94 -14.42
CA ALA A 153 -62.93 11.49 -14.64
C ALA A 153 -63.78 10.62 -13.69
N LYS A 154 -64.12 11.10 -12.49
CA LYS A 154 -65.03 10.42 -11.55
C LYS A 154 -65.99 11.41 -10.90
N ALA A 155 -67.26 11.02 -10.78
CA ALA A 155 -68.32 11.90 -10.27
C ALA A 155 -68.07 12.43 -8.85
N TRP A 156 -67.36 11.67 -8.01
CA TRP A 156 -67.09 12.00 -6.60
C TRP A 156 -65.89 12.95 -6.38
N TYR A 157 -65.08 13.24 -7.40
CA TYR A 157 -64.06 14.28 -7.30
C TYR A 157 -64.71 15.64 -7.02
N SER A 158 -63.95 16.63 -6.54
CA SER A 158 -64.41 18.03 -6.53
C SER A 158 -64.57 18.54 -7.96
N ASP A 159 -65.45 19.51 -8.20
CA ASP A 159 -65.62 20.14 -9.51
C ASP A 159 -64.52 21.18 -9.79
N ASP A 160 -64.03 21.84 -8.74
CA ASP A 160 -62.83 22.69 -8.79
C ASP A 160 -61.54 21.85 -8.72
N ALA A 161 -60.53 22.23 -9.50
CA ALA A 161 -59.16 21.80 -9.30
C ALA A 161 -58.53 22.64 -8.17
N ILE A 162 -58.26 22.01 -7.03
CA ILE A 162 -57.65 22.65 -5.86
C ILE A 162 -56.55 21.73 -5.34
N LEU A 163 -55.43 22.34 -4.93
CA LEU A 163 -54.34 21.67 -4.22
C LEU A 163 -54.14 22.35 -2.86
N GLU A 164 -54.30 21.57 -1.79
CA GLU A 164 -54.06 21.92 -0.38
C GLU A 164 -52.96 21.00 0.17
N LEU A 165 -51.75 21.15 -0.37
CA LEU A 165 -50.57 20.36 -0.03
C LEU A 165 -49.96 20.91 1.26
N CYS A 166 -49.72 20.05 2.26
CA CYS A 166 -49.14 20.43 3.56
C CYS A 166 -47.64 20.10 3.67
N GLU A 167 -47.18 19.04 3.01
CA GLU A 167 -45.74 18.80 2.80
C GLU A 167 -45.58 17.89 1.56
N VAL A 168 -44.55 18.14 0.76
CA VAL A 168 -44.16 17.34 -0.41
C VAL A 168 -42.70 16.98 -0.28
N GLN A 169 -42.46 15.75 0.17
CA GLN A 169 -41.13 15.22 0.40
C GLN A 169 -40.67 14.49 -0.85
N VAL A 170 -39.51 14.86 -1.38
CA VAL A 170 -38.93 14.26 -2.59
C VAL A 170 -37.66 13.53 -2.20
N TYR A 171 -37.57 12.25 -2.55
CA TYR A 171 -36.45 11.38 -2.22
C TYR A 171 -35.73 10.93 -3.50
N GLY A 172 -34.40 10.94 -3.43
CA GLY A 172 -33.53 10.75 -4.58
C GLY A 172 -32.20 11.48 -4.36
N CYS A 173 -31.32 11.45 -5.36
CA CYS A 173 -29.97 12.03 -5.27
C CYS A 173 -29.63 12.89 -6.49
N PRO A 174 -28.73 13.88 -6.36
CA PRO A 174 -28.17 14.59 -7.51
C PRO A 174 -27.60 13.61 -8.55
N VAL A 175 -27.72 13.92 -9.85
CA VAL A 175 -27.09 13.10 -10.90
C VAL A 175 -25.59 12.97 -10.64
N GLY A 176 -25.07 11.74 -10.68
CA GLY A 176 -23.71 11.44 -10.24
C GLY A 176 -23.57 10.96 -8.79
N LYS A 177 -24.63 10.98 -7.97
CA LYS A 177 -24.60 10.51 -6.57
C LYS A 177 -25.67 9.45 -6.28
N TYR A 178 -25.39 8.59 -5.30
CA TYR A 178 -26.36 7.62 -4.76
C TYR A 178 -26.15 7.33 -3.27
N GLY A 179 -27.18 6.77 -2.65
CA GLY A 179 -27.16 6.20 -1.30
C GLY A 179 -28.54 6.26 -0.67
N ASN A 180 -28.93 5.23 0.08
CA ASN A 180 -30.22 5.15 0.77
C ASN A 180 -30.37 6.28 1.81
N GLY A 181 -30.85 7.43 1.34
CA GLY A 181 -31.18 8.61 2.12
C GLY A 181 -30.09 9.67 2.30
N ASN A 182 -28.86 9.44 1.84
CA ASN A 182 -27.71 10.31 2.17
C ASN A 182 -26.82 10.75 0.99
N CYS A 183 -27.02 10.20 -0.21
CA CYS A 183 -26.32 10.60 -1.45
C CYS A 183 -24.78 10.70 -1.37
N ASN A 184 -24.15 9.99 -0.43
CA ASN A 184 -22.72 10.14 -0.15
C ASN A 184 -21.81 9.51 -1.24
N ASN A 185 -22.30 8.47 -1.92
CA ASN A 185 -21.50 7.65 -2.83
C ASN A 185 -21.55 8.18 -4.27
N ASP A 186 -20.44 8.05 -5.01
CA ASP A 186 -20.35 8.49 -6.41
C ASP A 186 -20.80 7.41 -7.41
N CYS A 187 -21.50 7.86 -8.45
CA CYS A 187 -22.11 7.02 -9.48
C CYS A 187 -21.06 6.57 -10.52
N MET A 188 -20.37 5.48 -10.24
CA MET A 188 -19.23 5.03 -11.05
C MET A 188 -19.66 4.36 -12.37
N ASN A 189 -19.10 4.85 -13.48
CA ASN A 189 -19.06 4.18 -14.79
C ASN A 189 -20.42 3.91 -15.49
N CYS A 190 -21.54 4.44 -14.97
CA CYS A 190 -22.84 4.36 -15.65
C CYS A 190 -22.95 5.37 -16.81
N VAL A 191 -23.82 5.11 -17.79
CA VAL A 191 -24.12 6.07 -18.88
C VAL A 191 -24.60 7.40 -18.29
N ASN A 192 -23.95 8.51 -18.71
CA ASN A 192 -24.24 9.87 -18.25
C ASN A 192 -24.24 10.05 -16.72
N ASN A 193 -23.51 9.20 -15.98
CA ASN A 193 -23.50 9.15 -14.51
C ASN A 193 -24.92 8.95 -13.91
N MET A 194 -25.78 8.18 -14.60
CA MET A 194 -27.12 7.82 -14.16
C MET A 194 -27.16 6.40 -13.59
N CYS A 195 -27.31 6.32 -12.27
CA CYS A 195 -27.61 5.12 -11.51
C CYS A 195 -28.90 5.29 -10.71
N ASP A 196 -29.43 4.18 -10.23
CA ASP A 196 -30.47 4.15 -9.21
C ASP A 196 -30.04 4.93 -7.95
N ALA A 197 -30.86 5.88 -7.52
CA ALA A 197 -30.51 6.82 -6.44
C ALA A 197 -30.29 6.14 -5.08
N THR A 198 -30.93 4.98 -4.84
CA THR A 198 -30.88 4.27 -3.56
C THR A 198 -29.70 3.28 -3.50
N SER A 199 -29.46 2.55 -4.59
CA SER A 199 -28.50 1.41 -4.65
C SER A 199 -27.22 1.65 -5.45
N GLY A 200 -27.18 2.67 -6.31
CA GLY A 200 -26.04 2.90 -7.23
C GLY A 200 -26.01 1.97 -8.43
N THR A 201 -27.03 1.14 -8.64
CA THR A 201 -27.13 0.22 -9.78
C THR A 201 -27.16 0.97 -11.11
N CYS A 202 -26.29 0.62 -12.06
CA CYS A 202 -26.27 1.26 -13.37
C CYS A 202 -27.38 0.73 -14.29
N GLY A 203 -28.17 1.66 -14.86
CA GLY A 203 -29.12 1.35 -15.93
C GLY A 203 -28.44 0.78 -17.16
N ASP A 204 -27.32 1.38 -17.57
CA ASP A 204 -26.37 0.89 -18.58
C ASP A 204 -24.96 1.41 -18.28
N CYS A 205 -23.93 0.80 -18.87
CA CYS A 205 -22.52 1.18 -18.67
C CYS A 205 -22.03 2.18 -19.72
N ALA A 206 -21.15 3.09 -19.29
CA ALA A 206 -20.45 4.02 -20.17
C ALA A 206 -19.53 3.27 -21.15
N ALA A 207 -19.17 3.92 -22.27
CA ALA A 207 -18.23 3.36 -23.24
C ALA A 207 -16.88 3.03 -22.58
N GLY A 208 -16.36 1.82 -22.82
CA GLY A 208 -15.18 1.29 -22.14
C GLY A 208 -15.49 0.48 -20.86
N TYR A 209 -16.77 0.25 -20.53
CA TYR A 209 -17.20 -0.52 -19.37
C TYR A 209 -18.34 -1.50 -19.72
N HIS A 210 -18.45 -2.61 -18.96
CA HIS A 210 -19.54 -3.58 -19.06
C HIS A 210 -20.11 -3.95 -17.69
N LYS A 211 -21.34 -4.48 -17.68
CA LYS A 211 -22.00 -4.93 -16.45
C LYS A 211 -21.32 -6.16 -15.87
N THR A 212 -21.16 -6.15 -14.54
CA THR A 212 -20.88 -7.32 -13.70
C THR A 212 -21.84 -7.24 -12.50
N GLY A 213 -22.95 -7.97 -12.58
CA GLY A 213 -24.07 -7.81 -11.65
C GLY A 213 -24.72 -6.44 -11.79
N ALA A 214 -24.77 -5.67 -10.69
CA ALA A 214 -25.37 -4.33 -10.63
C ALA A 214 -24.44 -3.18 -11.09
N PHE A 215 -23.13 -3.45 -11.22
CA PHE A 215 -22.09 -2.43 -11.38
C PHE A 215 -21.39 -2.52 -12.73
N CYS A 216 -20.76 -1.41 -13.14
CA CYS A 216 -20.02 -1.31 -14.41
C CYS A 216 -18.50 -1.34 -14.17
N VAL A 217 -17.85 -2.37 -14.71
CA VAL A 217 -16.39 -2.61 -14.62
C VAL A 217 -15.72 -2.36 -15.98
N PRO A 218 -14.42 -2.02 -16.04
CA PRO A 218 -13.74 -1.75 -17.31
C PRO A 218 -13.81 -2.93 -18.28
N CYS A 219 -13.82 -2.63 -19.59
CA CYS A 219 -13.62 -3.63 -20.63
C CYS A 219 -12.27 -4.37 -20.43
N PRO A 220 -12.16 -5.65 -20.85
CA PRO A 220 -10.88 -6.36 -20.85
C PRO A 220 -9.75 -5.56 -21.52
N VAL A 221 -8.59 -5.49 -20.86
CA VAL A 221 -7.44 -4.64 -21.24
C VAL A 221 -6.87 -4.90 -22.64
N ASN A 222 -7.22 -6.03 -23.25
CA ASN A 222 -6.78 -6.45 -24.58
C ASN A 222 -7.88 -6.34 -25.65
N CYS A 223 -9.06 -5.77 -25.33
CA CYS A 223 -10.02 -5.40 -26.35
C CYS A 223 -9.42 -4.35 -27.28
N ALA A 224 -9.56 -4.51 -28.59
CA ALA A 224 -9.20 -3.48 -29.55
C ALA A 224 -9.93 -2.16 -29.21
N VAL A 225 -9.18 -1.06 -29.18
CA VAL A 225 -9.68 0.29 -28.85
C VAL A 225 -10.42 0.38 -27.50
N ASN A 226 -10.09 -0.49 -26.54
CA ASN A 226 -10.75 -0.63 -25.23
C ASN A 226 -12.28 -0.82 -25.31
N LYS A 227 -12.78 -1.41 -26.40
CA LYS A 227 -14.21 -1.46 -26.71
C LYS A 227 -14.79 -2.87 -26.56
N CYS A 228 -15.78 -3.00 -25.67
CA CYS A 228 -16.52 -4.22 -25.44
C CYS A 228 -18.04 -3.98 -25.47
N ASP A 229 -18.80 -5.07 -25.55
CA ASP A 229 -20.25 -5.09 -25.35
C ASP A 229 -20.59 -4.79 -23.88
N SER A 230 -21.51 -3.85 -23.64
CA SER A 230 -21.80 -3.30 -22.31
C SER A 230 -22.53 -4.25 -21.37
N LEU A 231 -23.03 -5.40 -21.85
CA LEU A 231 -23.74 -6.40 -21.05
C LEU A 231 -22.88 -7.65 -20.78
N THR A 232 -22.04 -8.05 -21.74
CA THR A 232 -21.28 -9.31 -21.69
C THR A 232 -19.77 -9.13 -21.51
N GLY A 233 -19.24 -7.93 -21.73
CA GLY A 233 -17.80 -7.67 -21.71
C GLY A 233 -17.03 -8.20 -22.92
N ALA A 234 -17.72 -8.79 -23.91
CA ALA A 234 -17.08 -9.32 -25.11
C ALA A 234 -16.49 -8.20 -25.98
N CYS A 235 -15.22 -8.32 -26.38
CA CYS A 235 -14.53 -7.32 -27.18
C CYS A 235 -15.12 -7.25 -28.59
N THR A 236 -15.73 -6.12 -28.95
CA THR A 236 -16.56 -6.02 -30.18
C THR A 236 -15.75 -5.76 -31.44
N ASP A 237 -14.61 -5.09 -31.33
CA ASP A 237 -13.71 -4.79 -32.47
C ASP A 237 -12.49 -5.74 -32.52
N GLY A 238 -12.55 -6.86 -31.80
CA GLY A 238 -11.47 -7.86 -31.73
C GLY A 238 -10.45 -7.61 -30.62
N CYS A 239 -9.26 -8.20 -30.77
CA CYS A 239 -8.19 -8.20 -29.77
C CYS A 239 -6.96 -7.39 -30.19
N THR A 240 -6.18 -6.95 -29.21
CA THR A 240 -4.81 -6.49 -29.41
C THR A 240 -3.91 -7.64 -29.90
N ALA A 241 -2.85 -7.29 -30.62
CA ALA A 241 -1.91 -8.28 -31.17
C ALA A 241 -1.28 -9.12 -30.04
N GLY A 242 -1.23 -10.44 -30.24
CA GLY A 242 -0.78 -11.40 -29.21
C GLY A 242 -1.93 -12.02 -28.40
N PHE A 243 -3.17 -11.54 -28.52
CA PHE A 243 -4.31 -12.03 -27.74
C PHE A 243 -5.49 -12.56 -28.57
N SER A 244 -6.28 -13.45 -27.95
CA SER A 244 -7.41 -14.16 -28.57
C SER A 244 -8.55 -14.47 -27.57
N GLY A 245 -9.66 -15.01 -28.08
CA GLY A 245 -10.88 -15.29 -27.33
C GLY A 245 -11.82 -14.08 -27.19
N THR A 246 -13.08 -14.32 -26.80
CA THR A 246 -14.14 -13.29 -26.75
C THR A 246 -13.87 -12.14 -25.77
N LEU A 247 -13.08 -12.39 -24.72
CA LEU A 247 -12.63 -11.39 -23.74
C LEU A 247 -11.16 -10.97 -23.96
N CYS A 248 -10.52 -11.43 -25.05
CA CYS A 248 -9.11 -11.16 -25.36
C CYS A 248 -8.10 -11.50 -24.24
N ARG A 249 -8.45 -12.45 -23.37
CA ARG A 249 -7.63 -12.88 -22.23
C ARG A 249 -6.61 -13.97 -22.60
N CYS A 250 -6.80 -14.70 -23.71
CA CYS A 250 -5.91 -15.78 -24.10
C CYS A 250 -4.68 -15.28 -24.86
N PRO A 251 -3.46 -15.74 -24.54
CA PRO A 251 -2.33 -15.65 -25.46
C PRO A 251 -2.63 -16.39 -26.79
N VAL A 252 -2.18 -15.85 -27.93
CA VAL A 252 -2.24 -16.57 -29.22
C VAL A 252 -1.35 -17.83 -29.25
N ASN A 253 -0.45 -17.97 -28.29
CA ASN A 253 0.45 -19.12 -28.15
C ASN A 253 -0.23 -20.34 -27.50
N CYS A 254 -1.46 -20.21 -26.99
CA CYS A 254 -2.28 -21.37 -26.62
C CYS A 254 -2.55 -22.21 -27.88
N LYS A 255 -2.25 -23.52 -27.83
CA LYS A 255 -2.27 -24.42 -29.00
C LYS A 255 -3.61 -24.48 -29.74
N ASP A 256 -4.72 -24.44 -29.00
CA ASP A 256 -6.09 -24.43 -29.53
C ASP A 256 -6.74 -23.03 -29.43
N THR A 257 -5.95 -21.97 -29.21
CA THR A 257 -6.40 -20.57 -28.96
C THR A 257 -7.45 -20.40 -27.84
N SER A 258 -7.55 -21.37 -26.93
CA SER A 258 -8.57 -21.41 -25.88
C SER A 258 -7.97 -21.58 -24.48
N CYS A 259 -8.62 -20.95 -23.50
CA CYS A 259 -8.25 -20.95 -22.10
C CYS A 259 -9.48 -21.27 -21.25
N PRO A 260 -9.56 -22.43 -20.59
CA PRO A 260 -10.70 -22.77 -19.72
C PRO A 260 -10.76 -21.94 -18.43
N VAL A 261 -9.61 -21.38 -18.02
CA VAL A 261 -9.43 -20.48 -16.87
C VAL A 261 -8.86 -19.16 -17.40
N GLU A 262 -9.12 -18.03 -16.73
CA GLU A 262 -8.80 -16.69 -17.24
C GLU A 262 -7.33 -16.53 -17.69
N GLY A 263 -7.13 -16.52 -19.01
CA GLY A 263 -5.81 -16.38 -19.66
C GLY A 263 -4.87 -17.57 -19.53
N GLN A 264 -5.31 -18.70 -18.97
CA GLN A 264 -4.47 -19.90 -18.79
C GLN A 264 -4.73 -20.95 -19.88
N CYS A 265 -3.72 -21.17 -20.74
CA CYS A 265 -3.71 -22.21 -21.77
C CYS A 265 -3.60 -23.61 -21.13
N THR A 266 -4.20 -24.63 -21.77
CA THR A 266 -4.03 -26.05 -21.39
C THR A 266 -2.83 -26.74 -22.05
N ASP A 267 -2.41 -26.29 -23.21
CA ASP A 267 -1.18 -26.69 -23.92
C ASP A 267 -0.71 -25.51 -24.79
N CYS A 268 0.58 -25.44 -25.04
CA CYS A 268 1.23 -24.38 -25.80
C CYS A 268 1.65 -24.89 -27.19
N ILE A 269 1.78 -23.98 -28.15
CA ILE A 269 2.58 -24.26 -29.36
C ILE A 269 4.04 -24.53 -28.98
N ASP A 270 4.77 -25.25 -29.81
CA ASP A 270 6.16 -25.62 -29.52
C ASP A 270 7.07 -24.37 -29.48
N GLY A 271 8.08 -24.37 -28.61
CA GLY A 271 8.89 -23.19 -28.28
C GLY A 271 8.30 -22.30 -27.16
N TYR A 272 7.22 -22.73 -26.49
CA TYR A 272 6.59 -22.01 -25.38
C TYR A 272 6.20 -22.94 -24.21
N TYR A 273 6.13 -22.41 -22.99
CA TYR A 273 5.86 -23.15 -21.76
C TYR A 273 5.01 -22.40 -20.72
N GLY A 274 4.51 -23.15 -19.75
CA GLY A 274 3.76 -22.65 -18.60
C GLY A 274 2.32 -22.26 -18.95
N PRO A 275 1.48 -21.92 -17.94
CA PRO A 275 0.06 -21.65 -18.15
C PRO A 275 -0.22 -20.43 -19.05
N PHE A 276 0.74 -19.52 -19.21
CA PHE A 276 0.62 -18.33 -20.06
C PHE A 276 1.34 -18.46 -21.41
N CYS A 277 1.93 -19.63 -21.71
CA CYS A 277 2.77 -19.85 -22.90
C CYS A 277 3.81 -18.74 -23.11
N THR A 278 4.73 -18.66 -22.16
CA THR A 278 5.96 -17.85 -22.19
C THR A 278 6.97 -18.48 -23.16
N PRO A 279 7.74 -17.72 -23.96
CA PRO A 279 8.78 -18.29 -24.83
C PRO A 279 9.79 -19.13 -24.05
N CYS A 280 10.25 -20.24 -24.63
CA CYS A 280 11.39 -20.98 -24.10
C CYS A 280 12.66 -20.10 -24.07
N PRO A 281 13.61 -20.36 -23.15
CA PRO A 281 14.90 -19.68 -23.14
C PRO A 281 15.67 -19.86 -24.46
N VAL A 282 16.23 -18.75 -24.98
CA VAL A 282 16.98 -18.68 -26.26
C VAL A 282 18.32 -19.41 -26.29
N GLY A 283 18.65 -20.16 -25.24
CA GLY A 283 19.81 -21.07 -25.18
C GLY A 283 19.42 -22.55 -25.10
N CYS A 284 18.11 -22.88 -25.18
CA CYS A 284 17.66 -24.25 -25.33
C CYS A 284 17.96 -24.76 -26.75
N SER A 285 18.50 -25.96 -26.89
CA SER A 285 18.75 -26.57 -28.20
C SER A 285 17.74 -27.70 -28.49
N PRO A 286 16.97 -27.69 -29.61
CA PRO A 286 16.76 -26.61 -30.58
C PRO A 286 15.48 -25.81 -30.25
N ASP A 287 15.60 -24.72 -29.49
CA ASP A 287 14.51 -23.88 -28.93
C ASP A 287 13.46 -24.64 -28.07
N THR A 288 13.62 -25.94 -27.83
CA THR A 288 12.66 -26.75 -27.07
C THR A 288 12.99 -26.81 -25.57
N CYS A 289 12.03 -26.36 -24.76
CA CYS A 289 11.98 -26.55 -23.32
C CYS A 289 10.79 -27.43 -22.91
N ASP A 290 10.82 -27.96 -21.68
CA ASP A 290 9.67 -28.65 -21.08
C ASP A 290 8.47 -27.69 -20.94
N LYS A 291 7.32 -28.09 -21.47
CA LYS A 291 6.13 -27.23 -21.56
C LYS A 291 5.51 -26.85 -20.21
N THR A 292 5.89 -27.49 -19.11
CA THR A 292 5.36 -27.16 -17.77
C THR A 292 6.31 -26.23 -17.00
N SER A 293 7.60 -26.58 -16.99
CA SER A 293 8.63 -25.96 -16.15
C SER A 293 9.51 -24.93 -16.87
N GLY A 294 9.56 -24.96 -18.20
CA GLY A 294 10.45 -24.13 -19.01
C GLY A 294 11.92 -24.58 -19.01
N HIS A 295 12.24 -25.70 -18.37
CA HIS A 295 13.60 -26.22 -18.37
C HIS A 295 13.99 -26.75 -19.75
N CYS A 296 15.13 -26.30 -20.28
CA CYS A 296 15.65 -26.80 -21.54
C CYS A 296 16.01 -28.29 -21.43
N VAL A 297 15.79 -29.07 -22.50
CA VAL A 297 16.28 -30.47 -22.55
C VAL A 297 17.80 -30.48 -22.65
N GLN A 298 18.35 -29.74 -23.60
CA GLN A 298 19.78 -29.53 -23.85
C GLN A 298 20.05 -28.03 -24.04
N CYS A 299 21.28 -27.58 -23.76
CA CYS A 299 21.73 -26.22 -24.06
C CYS A 299 22.49 -26.14 -25.39
N ASP A 300 22.45 -24.98 -26.02
CA ASP A 300 23.38 -24.63 -27.10
C ASP A 300 24.82 -24.47 -26.58
N ILE A 301 25.78 -24.55 -27.51
CA ILE A 301 27.21 -24.46 -27.20
C ILE A 301 27.52 -23.09 -26.58
N GLY A 302 28.16 -23.10 -25.41
CA GLY A 302 28.44 -21.91 -24.63
C GLY A 302 27.47 -21.63 -23.49
N PHE A 303 26.39 -22.41 -23.32
CA PHE A 303 25.40 -22.21 -22.26
C PHE A 303 25.23 -23.42 -21.32
N TYR A 304 24.88 -23.14 -20.06
CA TYR A 304 24.55 -24.13 -19.04
C TYR A 304 23.42 -23.64 -18.11
N GLY A 305 22.99 -24.52 -17.20
CA GLY A 305 21.88 -24.33 -16.28
C GLY A 305 20.60 -24.99 -16.78
N SER A 306 19.62 -25.16 -15.90
CA SER A 306 18.32 -25.76 -16.25
C SER A 306 17.53 -24.93 -17.28
N PHE A 307 17.81 -23.63 -17.37
CA PHE A 307 17.25 -22.69 -18.36
C PHE A 307 18.28 -22.22 -19.41
N CYS A 308 19.48 -22.83 -19.47
CA CYS A 308 20.54 -22.49 -20.43
C CYS A 308 20.84 -20.99 -20.58
N ASN A 309 20.80 -20.26 -19.46
CA ASN A 309 20.94 -18.80 -19.40
C ASN A 309 22.26 -18.34 -18.74
N GLN A 310 23.14 -19.27 -18.38
CA GLN A 310 24.45 -18.97 -17.81
C GLN A 310 25.54 -19.38 -18.82
N SER A 311 26.50 -18.50 -19.09
CA SER A 311 27.56 -18.76 -20.07
C SER A 311 28.65 -19.65 -19.49
N CYS A 312 29.09 -20.67 -20.24
CA CYS A 312 30.23 -21.52 -19.88
C CYS A 312 31.48 -20.69 -19.53
N PRO A 313 32.34 -21.14 -18.60
CA PRO A 313 33.60 -20.48 -18.28
C PRO A 313 34.44 -20.15 -19.52
N VAL A 314 34.99 -18.94 -19.56
CA VAL A 314 35.67 -18.35 -20.75
C VAL A 314 36.81 -19.22 -21.28
N ASN A 315 37.46 -19.98 -20.40
CA ASN A 315 38.59 -20.84 -20.74
C ASN A 315 38.21 -22.29 -21.10
N CYS A 316 36.91 -22.63 -21.10
CA CYS A 316 36.45 -23.90 -21.66
C CYS A 316 36.76 -23.96 -23.16
N LYS A 317 37.49 -24.99 -23.58
CA LYS A 317 37.81 -25.21 -25.00
C LYS A 317 36.53 -25.34 -25.81
N ASN A 318 36.45 -24.62 -26.94
CA ASN A 318 35.28 -24.52 -27.80
C ASN A 318 33.98 -24.07 -27.08
N ASN A 319 34.09 -23.44 -25.90
CA ASN A 319 32.98 -23.06 -25.02
C ASN A 319 32.10 -24.26 -24.57
N VAL A 320 32.63 -25.49 -24.51
CA VAL A 320 31.85 -26.68 -24.16
C VAL A 320 31.99 -27.04 -22.67
N CYS A 321 30.93 -26.80 -21.90
CA CYS A 321 30.80 -27.19 -20.50
C CYS A 321 29.58 -28.10 -20.24
N TYR A 322 29.54 -28.76 -19.09
CA TYR A 322 28.41 -29.60 -18.68
C TYR A 322 27.23 -28.75 -18.19
N LYS A 323 26.04 -29.03 -18.74
CA LYS A 323 24.76 -28.34 -18.45
C LYS A 323 24.49 -28.12 -16.96
N ASP A 324 24.68 -29.15 -16.14
CA ASP A 324 24.14 -29.14 -14.78
C ASP A 324 25.09 -28.54 -13.73
N ASN A 325 26.37 -28.31 -14.07
CA ASN A 325 27.39 -27.89 -13.12
C ASN A 325 28.50 -26.95 -13.66
N ALA A 326 28.37 -26.43 -14.89
CA ALA A 326 29.31 -25.51 -15.55
C ALA A 326 30.75 -26.03 -15.81
N GLN A 327 31.07 -27.27 -15.46
CA GLN A 327 32.44 -27.78 -15.58
C GLN A 327 32.83 -27.92 -17.06
N CYS A 328 34.01 -27.43 -17.44
CA CYS A 328 34.51 -27.53 -18.81
C CYS A 328 34.81 -28.98 -19.17
N THR A 329 34.57 -29.38 -20.42
CA THR A 329 35.00 -30.69 -20.92
C THR A 329 36.52 -30.75 -21.06
N GLU A 330 37.12 -29.76 -21.73
CA GLU A 330 38.57 -29.51 -21.82
C GLU A 330 38.87 -28.01 -21.60
N CYS A 331 40.12 -27.68 -21.24
CA CYS A 331 40.61 -26.29 -21.13
C CYS A 331 41.39 -25.86 -22.36
N PHE A 332 41.51 -24.54 -22.58
CA PHE A 332 42.59 -24.00 -23.41
C PHE A 332 43.97 -24.23 -22.76
N ILE A 333 45.02 -24.27 -23.60
CA ILE A 333 46.41 -24.41 -23.12
C ILE A 333 46.77 -23.22 -22.24
N GLY A 334 47.41 -23.48 -21.10
CA GLY A 334 47.70 -22.47 -20.08
C GLY A 334 46.68 -22.39 -18.94
N PHE A 335 45.63 -23.23 -18.92
CA PHE A 335 44.63 -23.25 -17.85
C PHE A 335 44.28 -24.65 -17.34
N TYR A 336 43.86 -24.73 -16.07
CA TYR A 336 43.43 -25.93 -15.37
C TYR A 336 42.30 -25.63 -14.36
N SER A 337 41.92 -26.65 -13.58
CA SER A 337 40.69 -26.83 -12.80
C SER A 337 39.51 -27.39 -13.62
N SER A 338 38.47 -27.85 -12.93
CA SER A 338 37.20 -28.25 -13.55
C SER A 338 36.47 -27.10 -14.27
N PHE A 339 36.86 -25.85 -14.02
CA PHE A 339 36.30 -24.63 -14.62
C PHE A 339 37.29 -23.86 -15.51
N CYS A 340 38.54 -24.34 -15.63
CA CYS A 340 39.61 -23.71 -16.41
C CYS A 340 39.95 -22.26 -15.97
N ASP A 341 39.62 -21.88 -14.74
CA ASP A 341 39.85 -20.55 -14.17
C ASP A 341 41.30 -20.36 -13.67
N GLN A 342 41.98 -21.44 -13.32
CA GLN A 342 43.33 -21.40 -12.75
C GLN A 342 44.40 -21.44 -13.85
N PRO A 343 45.35 -20.48 -13.91
CA PRO A 343 46.41 -20.49 -14.91
C PRO A 343 47.48 -21.54 -14.56
N CYS A 344 47.95 -22.30 -15.56
CA CYS A 344 49.15 -23.13 -15.43
C CYS A 344 50.35 -22.29 -14.98
N SER A 345 51.25 -22.87 -14.19
CA SER A 345 52.53 -22.23 -13.85
C SER A 345 53.27 -21.79 -15.11
N SER A 346 53.77 -20.54 -15.14
CA SER A 346 54.60 -20.01 -16.24
C SER A 346 55.96 -20.72 -16.36
N TYR A 347 56.30 -21.58 -15.40
CA TYR A 347 57.47 -22.45 -15.44
C TYR A 347 57.15 -23.83 -16.07
N CYS A 348 55.88 -24.14 -16.33
CA CYS A 348 55.48 -25.27 -17.17
C CYS A 348 55.99 -25.07 -18.61
N LYS A 349 56.57 -26.11 -19.19
CA LYS A 349 57.02 -26.10 -20.58
C LYS A 349 55.84 -25.87 -21.52
N ASN A 350 55.95 -24.86 -22.37
CA ASN A 350 54.89 -24.39 -23.30
C ASN A 350 53.55 -24.07 -22.59
N ASN A 351 53.56 -23.76 -21.29
CA ASN A 351 52.37 -23.60 -20.44
C ASN A 351 51.41 -24.83 -20.45
N VAL A 352 51.93 -26.04 -20.69
CA VAL A 352 51.13 -27.27 -20.70
C VAL A 352 51.14 -27.90 -19.30
N CYS A 353 49.96 -27.90 -18.66
CA CYS A 353 49.72 -28.59 -17.40
C CYS A 353 48.48 -29.50 -17.47
N ASN A 354 48.36 -30.41 -16.51
CA ASN A 354 47.23 -31.30 -16.37
C ASN A 354 45.96 -30.51 -15.99
N LYS A 355 44.87 -30.77 -16.72
CA LYS A 355 43.59 -30.06 -16.61
C LYS A 355 42.99 -30.08 -15.20
N ASP A 356 43.11 -31.17 -14.45
CA ASP A 356 42.39 -31.34 -13.19
C ASP A 356 43.21 -30.90 -11.97
N ASN A 357 44.55 -30.98 -12.04
CA ASN A 357 45.43 -30.75 -10.88
C ASN A 357 46.57 -29.74 -11.10
N GLY A 358 46.69 -29.13 -12.29
CA GLY A 358 47.67 -28.07 -12.58
C GLY A 358 49.13 -28.53 -12.70
N GLN A 359 49.41 -29.83 -12.61
CA GLN A 359 50.78 -30.36 -12.70
C GLN A 359 51.34 -30.22 -14.12
N CYS A 360 52.49 -29.60 -14.26
CA CYS A 360 53.15 -29.39 -15.55
C CYS A 360 53.56 -30.74 -16.18
N THR A 361 53.36 -30.91 -17.49
CA THR A 361 53.85 -32.12 -18.20
C THR A 361 55.37 -32.13 -18.40
N GLY A 362 56.04 -31.05 -18.00
CA GLY A 362 57.49 -30.85 -17.99
C GLY A 362 57.82 -29.39 -17.69
N CYS A 363 59.06 -29.10 -17.33
CA CYS A 363 59.48 -27.76 -16.89
C CYS A 363 60.43 -27.05 -17.85
N ASN A 364 60.38 -25.72 -17.80
CA ASN A 364 61.41 -24.83 -18.34
C ASN A 364 62.76 -25.06 -17.59
N ASP A 365 63.87 -24.65 -18.20
CA ASP A 365 65.21 -24.89 -17.65
C ASP A 365 65.43 -24.11 -16.34
N GLY A 366 66.12 -24.73 -15.37
CA GLY A 366 66.23 -24.21 -14.00
C GLY A 366 65.05 -24.54 -13.06
N PHE A 367 64.05 -25.32 -13.49
CA PHE A 367 62.90 -25.74 -12.67
C PHE A 367 62.69 -27.27 -12.74
N TYR A 368 62.11 -27.86 -11.68
CA TYR A 368 61.95 -29.31 -11.54
C TYR A 368 60.62 -29.73 -10.89
N GLY A 369 60.27 -31.01 -11.05
CA GLY A 369 59.12 -31.64 -10.40
C GLY A 369 57.77 -31.27 -11.04
N PRO A 370 56.66 -31.88 -10.59
CA PRO A 370 55.34 -31.72 -11.20
C PRO A 370 54.77 -30.29 -11.07
N SER A 371 55.26 -29.49 -10.11
CA SER A 371 54.86 -28.09 -9.92
C SER A 371 55.85 -27.08 -10.53
N CYS A 372 56.94 -27.56 -11.16
CA CYS A 372 58.07 -26.75 -11.61
C CYS A 372 58.58 -25.78 -10.55
N THR A 373 59.04 -26.33 -9.43
CA THR A 373 59.73 -25.58 -8.37
C THR A 373 61.11 -25.11 -8.85
N PRO A 374 61.58 -23.90 -8.49
CA PRO A 374 62.93 -23.44 -8.82
C PRO A 374 63.99 -24.40 -8.28
N CYS A 375 65.02 -24.69 -9.07
CA CYS A 375 66.18 -25.46 -8.61
C CYS A 375 66.97 -24.70 -7.52
N PRO A 376 67.66 -25.39 -6.59
CA PRO A 376 68.40 -24.76 -5.52
C PRO A 376 69.46 -23.75 -5.99
N SER A 377 69.60 -22.64 -5.27
CA SER A 377 70.60 -21.61 -5.54
C SER A 377 72.02 -22.16 -5.38
N GLY A 378 72.79 -22.14 -6.46
CA GLY A 378 74.13 -22.75 -6.55
C GLY A 378 74.25 -23.80 -7.66
N CYS A 379 73.13 -24.26 -8.24
CA CYS A 379 73.12 -25.16 -9.38
C CYS A 379 73.01 -24.38 -10.70
N SER A 380 73.76 -24.77 -11.73
CA SER A 380 73.56 -24.24 -13.09
C SER A 380 72.25 -24.79 -13.68
N THR A 381 71.60 -24.02 -14.57
CA THR A 381 70.28 -24.32 -15.16
C THR A 381 70.17 -25.73 -15.74
N ASP A 382 71.29 -26.23 -16.27
CA ASP A 382 71.40 -27.47 -17.04
C ASP A 382 71.87 -28.65 -16.17
N THR A 383 72.10 -28.42 -14.87
CA THR A 383 72.73 -29.38 -13.92
C THR A 383 71.81 -29.86 -12.79
N CYS A 384 70.54 -29.50 -12.86
CA CYS A 384 69.48 -29.88 -11.93
C CYS A 384 68.61 -30.98 -12.56
N ASP A 385 68.42 -32.11 -11.88
CA ASP A 385 67.52 -33.17 -12.36
C ASP A 385 66.06 -32.68 -12.37
N LYS A 386 65.43 -32.72 -13.54
CA LYS A 386 64.09 -32.15 -13.76
C LYS A 386 62.96 -32.91 -13.05
N THR A 387 63.24 -34.08 -12.49
CA THR A 387 62.26 -34.92 -11.77
C THR A 387 62.34 -34.73 -10.27
N SER A 388 63.57 -34.63 -9.73
CA SER A 388 63.87 -34.73 -8.30
C SER A 388 64.50 -33.46 -7.70
N GLY A 389 65.01 -32.54 -8.53
CA GLY A 389 65.70 -31.33 -8.08
C GLY A 389 67.13 -31.58 -7.58
N HIS A 390 67.62 -32.82 -7.63
CA HIS A 390 68.99 -33.12 -7.27
C HIS A 390 69.97 -32.53 -8.29
N CYS A 391 70.88 -31.69 -7.81
CA CYS A 391 71.95 -31.12 -8.62
C CYS A 391 73.11 -32.11 -8.70
N VAL A 392 73.59 -32.41 -9.90
CA VAL A 392 74.54 -33.52 -10.13
C VAL A 392 75.98 -33.18 -9.70
N GLN A 393 76.28 -31.90 -9.46
CA GLN A 393 77.51 -31.43 -8.81
C GLN A 393 77.19 -30.27 -7.84
N PHE A 394 77.93 -30.20 -6.72
CA PHE A 394 77.71 -29.24 -5.64
C PHE A 394 78.87 -28.25 -5.50
N TYR A 395 78.56 -26.98 -5.18
CA TYR A 395 79.46 -26.08 -4.47
C TYR A 395 78.78 -25.48 -3.22
N SER A 396 79.09 -26.09 -2.08
CA SER A 396 79.06 -25.57 -0.69
C SER A 396 77.77 -24.99 -0.06
N SER A 397 77.31 -25.72 0.98
CA SER A 397 76.94 -25.23 2.32
C SER A 397 75.79 -24.22 2.54
N PHE A 398 74.57 -24.72 2.81
CA PHE A 398 73.52 -23.97 3.50
C PHE A 398 72.73 -24.71 4.61
N CYS A 399 73.22 -25.86 5.10
CA CYS A 399 72.67 -26.51 6.31
C CYS A 399 73.18 -25.85 7.62
N ASN A 400 72.94 -24.54 7.82
CA ASN A 400 72.95 -23.96 9.17
C ASN A 400 72.23 -22.60 9.27
N ARG A 401 70.98 -22.62 9.77
CA ARG A 401 70.26 -21.51 10.42
C ARG A 401 69.33 -22.18 11.45
N SER A 402 69.35 -21.92 12.76
CA SER A 402 69.72 -20.71 13.53
C SER A 402 68.96 -19.49 13.06
N CYS A 403 67.97 -19.08 13.85
CA CYS A 403 67.04 -17.98 13.52
C CYS A 403 67.80 -16.73 13.04
N PRO A 404 67.32 -16.03 11.99
CA PRO A 404 67.96 -14.80 11.53
C PRO A 404 68.05 -13.77 12.67
N ILE A 405 69.27 -13.43 13.07
CA ILE A 405 69.51 -12.29 13.95
C ILE A 405 69.41 -11.03 13.09
N ASP A 406 68.26 -10.37 13.14
CA ASP A 406 68.17 -8.91 13.40
C ASP A 406 66.70 -8.41 13.36
N TYR A 407 65.93 -8.79 14.38
CA TYR A 407 64.93 -7.91 15.01
C TYR A 407 64.74 -8.34 16.47
N GLN A 408 64.42 -7.41 17.38
CA GLN A 408 64.35 -7.74 18.81
C GLN A 408 63.03 -8.42 19.19
N ASN A 409 63.12 -9.36 20.13
CA ASN A 409 62.02 -10.04 20.83
C ASN A 409 61.08 -10.91 19.97
N SER A 410 61.56 -12.09 19.54
CA SER A 410 60.67 -13.24 19.40
C SER A 410 61.37 -14.58 19.69
N ILE A 411 60.62 -15.56 20.19
CA ILE A 411 61.15 -16.79 20.81
C ILE A 411 60.74 -18.01 19.98
N CYS A 412 61.67 -18.55 19.19
CA CYS A 412 61.46 -19.80 18.45
C CYS A 412 61.73 -21.04 19.33
N ASN A 413 60.90 -22.07 19.22
CA ASN A 413 61.10 -23.33 19.95
C ASN A 413 62.03 -24.27 19.17
N GLN A 414 63.21 -24.57 19.74
CA GLN A 414 64.29 -25.30 19.07
C GLN A 414 63.99 -26.78 18.78
N ASP A 415 63.02 -27.39 19.46
CA ASP A 415 62.69 -28.81 19.25
C ASP A 415 61.87 -29.05 17.96
N ASN A 416 60.99 -28.11 17.58
CA ASN A 416 59.97 -28.33 16.54
C ASN A 416 59.98 -27.29 15.39
N CYS A 417 60.78 -26.22 15.46
CA CYS A 417 60.83 -25.14 14.45
C CYS A 417 59.48 -24.43 14.17
N HIS A 418 58.55 -24.44 15.12
CA HIS A 418 57.39 -23.54 15.11
C HIS A 418 57.77 -22.16 15.67
N TYR A 419 57.26 -21.11 15.02
CA TYR A 419 57.22 -19.78 15.61
C TYR A 419 56.19 -19.74 16.75
N LYS A 420 56.47 -18.94 17.78
CA LYS A 420 55.58 -18.78 18.95
C LYS A 420 54.60 -17.62 18.78
N GLU A 421 55.03 -16.58 18.07
CA GLU A 421 54.29 -15.36 17.70
C GLU A 421 54.72 -15.00 16.26
N CYS A 422 53.82 -14.41 15.48
CA CYS A 422 54.07 -13.96 14.10
C CYS A 422 53.96 -12.43 13.99
N ASP A 423 54.57 -11.85 12.95
CA ASP A 423 54.36 -10.45 12.59
C ASP A 423 52.88 -10.19 12.20
N ILE A 424 52.39 -8.98 12.50
CA ILE A 424 51.00 -8.59 12.23
C ILE A 424 50.69 -8.74 10.74
N GLY A 425 49.58 -9.40 10.42
CA GLY A 425 49.19 -9.75 9.06
C GLY A 425 49.63 -11.14 8.59
N PHE A 426 50.30 -11.94 9.43
CA PHE A 426 50.73 -13.31 9.08
C PHE A 426 50.36 -14.38 10.12
N HIS A 427 50.11 -15.60 9.63
CA HIS A 427 49.79 -16.79 10.42
C HIS A 427 50.37 -18.07 9.80
N GLY A 428 50.03 -19.21 10.42
CA GLY A 428 50.54 -20.54 10.11
C GLY A 428 51.81 -20.87 10.89
N SER A 429 52.15 -22.16 10.98
CA SER A 429 53.30 -22.69 11.73
C SER A 429 54.67 -22.05 11.40
N PHE A 430 54.77 -21.44 10.22
CA PHE A 430 55.97 -20.78 9.69
C PHE A 430 55.77 -19.28 9.40
N CYS A 431 54.69 -18.65 9.90
CA CYS A 431 54.34 -17.24 9.70
C CYS A 431 54.37 -16.77 8.22
N ASN A 432 53.95 -17.64 7.30
CA ASN A 432 54.10 -17.44 5.85
C ASN A 432 52.77 -17.36 5.09
N GLN A 433 51.63 -17.39 5.80
CA GLN A 433 50.30 -17.21 5.23
C GLN A 433 49.80 -15.83 5.65
N SER A 434 49.34 -14.99 4.72
CA SER A 434 48.74 -13.70 5.07
C SER A 434 47.37 -13.89 5.71
N CYS A 435 47.07 -13.11 6.75
CA CYS A 435 45.73 -13.05 7.32
C CYS A 435 44.68 -12.71 6.24
N PRO A 436 43.43 -13.22 6.37
CA PRO A 436 42.34 -12.83 5.48
C PRO A 436 42.19 -11.32 5.33
N VAL A 437 41.83 -10.89 4.12
CA VAL A 437 41.46 -9.49 3.86
C VAL A 437 40.27 -9.09 4.73
N ASN A 438 40.26 -7.85 5.20
CA ASN A 438 39.29 -7.30 6.16
C ASN A 438 39.34 -7.91 7.58
N CYS A 439 40.36 -8.70 7.95
CA CYS A 439 40.71 -8.86 9.36
C CYS A 439 41.14 -7.50 9.92
N LYS A 440 40.48 -7.03 10.99
CA LYS A 440 40.72 -5.71 11.58
C LYS A 440 42.18 -5.53 11.99
N ASN A 441 42.81 -4.44 11.54
CA ASN A 441 44.25 -4.18 11.70
C ASN A 441 45.18 -5.31 11.21
N ASN A 442 44.69 -6.21 10.34
CA ASN A 442 45.33 -7.46 9.92
C ASN A 442 45.63 -8.45 11.06
N VAL A 443 44.80 -8.48 12.12
CA VAL A 443 44.98 -9.39 13.27
C VAL A 443 44.15 -10.66 13.11
N CYS A 444 44.83 -11.80 12.96
CA CYS A 444 44.22 -13.13 12.91
C CYS A 444 44.94 -14.15 13.83
N ASN A 445 44.29 -15.27 14.10
CA ASN A 445 44.79 -16.37 14.91
C ASN A 445 46.00 -17.06 14.23
N ILE A 446 47.08 -17.23 15.00
CA ILE A 446 48.36 -17.76 14.53
C ILE A 446 48.28 -19.19 13.95
N ASP A 447 47.43 -20.05 14.49
CA ASP A 447 47.34 -21.46 14.08
C ASP A 447 46.41 -21.66 12.86
N ASN A 448 45.30 -20.93 12.79
CA ASN A 448 44.20 -21.21 11.86
C ASN A 448 43.73 -20.03 10.98
N GLY A 449 44.31 -18.84 11.12
CA GLY A 449 43.99 -17.68 10.28
C GLY A 449 42.63 -17.00 10.54
N GLN A 450 41.86 -17.43 11.54
CA GLN A 450 40.58 -16.79 11.88
C GLN A 450 40.82 -15.36 12.39
N CYS A 451 40.13 -14.37 11.82
CA CYS A 451 40.27 -12.97 12.25
C CYS A 451 39.81 -12.81 13.71
N GLN A 452 40.45 -11.93 14.49
CA GLN A 452 39.95 -11.62 15.84
C GLN A 452 38.68 -10.76 15.77
N GLU A 453 38.73 -9.67 15.01
CA GLU A 453 37.61 -8.79 14.65
C GLU A 453 37.65 -8.52 13.14
N CYS A 454 36.55 -8.06 12.56
CA CYS A 454 36.48 -7.60 11.16
C CYS A 454 36.55 -6.08 11.07
N ASP A 455 37.02 -5.57 9.93
CA ASP A 455 36.81 -4.19 9.54
C ASP A 455 35.31 -3.94 9.24
N ASN A 456 34.85 -2.69 9.38
CA ASN A 456 33.46 -2.31 9.13
C ASN A 456 33.05 -2.70 7.70
N GLY A 457 31.81 -3.19 7.55
CA GLY A 457 31.29 -3.72 6.30
C GLY A 457 31.53 -5.21 6.08
N PHE A 458 32.20 -5.94 6.99
CA PHE A 458 32.46 -7.37 6.83
C PHE A 458 32.19 -8.22 8.09
N TYR A 459 31.83 -9.49 7.88
CA TYR A 459 31.60 -10.50 8.91
C TYR A 459 32.03 -11.92 8.47
N GLY A 460 31.83 -12.88 9.38
CA GLY A 460 32.29 -14.26 9.31
C GLY A 460 33.65 -14.45 10.00
N ILE A 461 33.98 -15.70 10.34
CA ILE A 461 35.24 -16.07 11.03
C ILE A 461 36.53 -15.71 10.24
N TYR A 462 36.41 -15.39 8.96
CA TYR A 462 37.49 -14.91 8.08
C TYR A 462 37.19 -13.54 7.43
N CYS A 463 36.14 -12.81 7.88
CA CYS A 463 35.77 -11.47 7.39
C CYS A 463 35.55 -11.35 5.87
N THR A 464 35.06 -12.42 5.23
CA THR A 464 34.83 -12.48 3.78
C THR A 464 33.40 -12.17 3.34
N GLN A 465 32.43 -12.12 4.26
CA GLN A 465 31.03 -11.83 3.93
C GLN A 465 30.73 -10.35 4.15
N PRO A 466 30.08 -9.63 3.22
CA PRO A 466 29.73 -8.23 3.41
C PRO A 466 28.52 -8.05 4.34
N CYS A 467 28.54 -7.05 5.22
CA CYS A 467 27.34 -6.60 5.94
C CYS A 467 26.27 -6.09 4.97
N LEU A 468 24.98 -6.13 5.36
CA LEU A 468 23.93 -5.49 4.56
C LEU A 468 24.08 -3.96 4.59
N ILE A 469 23.84 -3.31 3.45
CA ILE A 469 24.06 -1.86 3.23
C ILE A 469 23.20 -0.96 4.15
N ASN A 470 22.13 -1.50 4.74
CA ASN A 470 21.25 -0.80 5.68
C ASN A 470 21.70 -0.91 7.15
N CYS A 471 22.77 -1.67 7.44
CA CYS A 471 23.39 -1.66 8.77
C CYS A 471 24.01 -0.28 9.03
N LYS A 472 23.74 0.32 10.19
CA LYS A 472 24.17 1.67 10.51
C LYS A 472 25.69 1.82 10.47
N ASN A 473 26.21 2.79 9.72
CA ASN A 473 27.65 2.94 9.42
C ASN A 473 28.33 1.65 8.88
N ASN A 474 27.57 0.74 8.26
CA ASN A 474 27.99 -0.62 7.85
C ASN A 474 28.52 -1.50 9.01
N VAL A 475 28.00 -1.35 10.23
CA VAL A 475 28.42 -2.16 11.39
C VAL A 475 27.47 -3.35 11.62
N CYS A 476 28.01 -4.57 11.48
CA CYS A 476 27.31 -5.81 11.79
C CYS A 476 28.11 -6.76 12.70
N MET A 477 27.43 -7.71 13.33
CA MET A 477 28.03 -8.68 14.25
C MET A 477 28.88 -9.70 13.49
N LYS A 478 30.10 -9.92 13.99
CA LYS A 478 31.12 -10.77 13.36
C LYS A 478 30.63 -12.19 13.04
N ASP A 479 29.91 -12.83 13.95
CA ASP A 479 29.69 -14.28 13.88
C ASP A 479 28.48 -14.67 13.02
N ASP A 480 27.50 -13.78 12.84
CA ASP A 480 26.24 -14.06 12.13
C ASP A 480 25.77 -12.97 11.13
N GLY A 481 26.38 -11.79 11.12
CA GLY A 481 26.08 -10.69 10.19
C GLY A 481 24.91 -9.78 10.58
N GLN A 482 24.31 -9.95 11.78
CA GLN A 482 23.22 -9.07 12.22
C GLN A 482 23.70 -7.62 12.44
N CYS A 483 22.98 -6.63 11.92
CA CYS A 483 23.32 -5.22 12.13
C CYS A 483 23.15 -4.81 13.60
N THR A 484 24.10 -4.09 14.19
CA THR A 484 23.98 -3.65 15.61
C THR A 484 22.92 -2.56 15.77
N GLU A 485 22.83 -1.65 14.82
CA GLU A 485 21.77 -0.66 14.63
C GLU A 485 21.41 -0.58 13.14
N CYS A 486 20.22 -0.09 12.80
CA CYS A 486 19.82 0.19 11.41
C CYS A 486 20.03 1.67 11.07
N GLU A 487 20.22 1.97 9.78
CA GLU A 487 19.99 3.32 9.28
C GLU A 487 18.49 3.71 9.41
N ALA A 488 18.21 5.01 9.44
CA ALA A 488 16.85 5.52 9.59
C ALA A 488 15.94 5.03 8.44
N GLY A 489 14.69 4.69 8.77
CA GLY A 489 13.75 4.07 7.82
C GLY A 489 13.85 2.55 7.67
N PHE A 490 14.73 1.85 8.41
CA PHE A 490 14.85 0.38 8.35
C PHE A 490 14.78 -0.31 9.72
N TYR A 491 14.28 -1.55 9.74
CA TYR A 491 14.18 -2.41 10.92
C TYR A 491 14.44 -3.91 10.62
N GLY A 492 14.47 -4.72 11.67
CA GLY A 492 14.82 -6.13 11.67
C GLY A 492 16.20 -6.41 12.27
N SER A 493 16.56 -7.68 12.42
CA SER A 493 17.92 -8.12 12.80
C SER A 493 18.98 -7.76 11.75
N GLU A 494 18.56 -7.76 10.49
CA GLU A 494 19.39 -7.53 9.30
C GLU A 494 19.09 -6.19 8.61
N CYS A 495 18.18 -5.38 9.14
CA CYS A 495 17.78 -4.06 8.59
C CYS A 495 17.24 -4.12 7.14
N ASN A 496 16.61 -5.23 6.75
CA ASN A 496 16.07 -5.45 5.41
C ASN A 496 14.59 -4.99 5.25
N GLU A 497 13.86 -4.78 6.35
CA GLU A 497 12.48 -4.31 6.33
C GLU A 497 12.42 -2.78 6.46
N SER A 498 11.52 -2.10 5.74
CA SER A 498 11.35 -0.64 5.80
C SER A 498 10.34 -0.21 6.86
N CYS A 499 10.62 0.85 7.61
CA CYS A 499 9.65 1.46 8.54
C CYS A 499 8.40 1.97 7.78
N PRO A 500 7.19 1.88 8.37
CA PRO A 500 5.97 2.44 7.78
C PRO A 500 6.08 3.94 7.43
N ASP A 501 5.52 4.35 6.29
CA ASP A 501 5.65 5.70 5.72
C ASP A 501 5.21 6.84 6.66
N ASN A 502 4.27 6.55 7.57
CA ASN A 502 3.71 7.52 8.52
C ASN A 502 4.39 7.52 9.90
N CYS A 503 5.49 6.78 10.09
CA CYS A 503 6.36 6.98 11.25
C CYS A 503 6.99 8.39 11.17
N GLN A 504 6.92 9.18 12.25
CA GLN A 504 7.57 10.48 12.27
C GLN A 504 9.09 10.30 12.10
N ASP A 505 9.69 11.13 11.22
CA ASP A 505 11.12 11.12 10.89
C ASP A 505 11.66 9.72 10.45
N ALA A 506 10.77 8.85 9.96
CA ALA A 506 11.01 7.45 9.61
C ALA A 506 11.59 6.59 10.76
N LEU A 507 11.25 6.91 12.01
CA LEU A 507 11.74 6.22 13.21
C LEU A 507 10.79 5.12 13.68
N CYS A 508 11.24 3.86 13.65
CA CYS A 508 10.52 2.70 14.17
C CYS A 508 11.42 1.73 14.96
N TYR A 509 10.84 1.00 15.92
CA TYR A 509 11.55 0.07 16.79
C TYR A 509 12.14 -1.11 16.00
N ARG A 510 13.48 -1.24 16.04
CA ARG A 510 14.28 -2.26 15.32
C ARG A 510 13.71 -3.68 15.37
N SER A 511 13.08 -4.09 16.47
CA SER A 511 12.57 -5.46 16.67
C SER A 511 11.13 -5.72 16.20
N SER A 512 10.35 -4.68 15.88
CA SER A 512 8.90 -4.81 15.61
C SER A 512 8.36 -3.98 14.45
N GLY A 513 9.10 -2.98 13.96
CA GLY A 513 8.62 -2.06 12.93
C GLY A 513 7.52 -1.11 13.42
N GLU A 514 7.33 -1.01 14.74
CA GLU A 514 6.38 -0.09 15.36
C GLU A 514 6.99 1.31 15.45
N CYS A 515 6.27 2.33 14.96
CA CYS A 515 6.70 3.71 15.00
C CYS A 515 6.78 4.23 16.45
N GLU A 516 7.86 4.96 16.77
CA GLU A 516 7.98 5.62 18.09
C GLU A 516 6.93 6.73 18.24
N VAL A 517 6.72 7.51 17.18
CA VAL A 517 5.71 8.58 17.07
C VAL A 517 5.10 8.53 15.67
N CYS A 518 3.80 8.83 15.54
CA CYS A 518 3.14 8.99 14.24
C CYS A 518 3.22 10.42 13.72
N VAL A 519 3.29 10.58 12.40
CA VAL A 519 2.98 11.88 11.76
C VAL A 519 1.57 12.33 12.15
N ALA A 520 1.40 13.61 12.46
CA ALA A 520 0.11 14.17 12.87
C ALA A 520 -0.99 13.87 11.83
N GLY A 521 -2.14 13.39 12.30
CA GLY A 521 -3.21 12.85 11.46
C GLY A 521 -3.22 11.33 11.35
N PHE A 522 -2.25 10.61 11.96
CA PHE A 522 -2.18 9.14 11.92
C PHE A 522 -1.97 8.49 13.30
N HIS A 523 -2.40 7.24 13.43
CA HIS A 523 -2.32 6.44 14.66
C HIS A 523 -2.26 4.91 14.41
N GLY A 524 -2.10 4.17 15.49
CA GLY A 524 -1.77 2.74 15.56
C GLY A 524 -0.26 2.52 15.62
N SER A 525 0.17 1.33 16.05
CA SER A 525 1.59 0.95 16.16
C SER A 525 2.39 1.14 14.87
N GLN A 526 1.77 1.03 13.70
CA GLN A 526 2.40 1.29 12.39
C GLN A 526 1.89 2.57 11.70
N CYS A 527 1.14 3.43 12.40
CA CYS A 527 0.62 4.71 11.88
C CYS A 527 -0.20 4.59 10.57
N LEU A 528 -0.79 3.42 10.29
CA LEU A 528 -1.55 3.12 9.06
C LEU A 528 -3.02 3.58 9.11
N LYS A 529 -3.49 4.10 10.26
CA LYS A 529 -4.87 4.56 10.44
C LYS A 529 -4.89 6.07 10.55
N SER A 530 -5.77 6.76 9.84
CA SER A 530 -5.99 8.18 10.05
C SER A 530 -6.69 8.45 11.39
N CYS A 531 -6.36 9.56 12.04
CA CYS A 531 -7.20 10.15 13.09
C CYS A 531 -8.56 10.57 12.51
N GLY A 532 -9.58 10.67 13.36
CA GLY A 532 -10.82 11.38 13.00
C GLY A 532 -10.64 12.90 13.05
N ASP A 533 -11.76 13.64 13.01
CA ASP A 533 -11.79 15.10 12.90
C ASP A 533 -11.48 15.83 14.24
N CYS A 534 -10.31 15.52 14.81
CA CYS A 534 -9.77 16.10 16.06
C CYS A 534 -9.44 17.59 15.93
N GLN A 535 -9.65 18.37 17.00
CA GLN A 535 -9.15 19.76 17.07
C GLN A 535 -7.62 19.78 17.05
N GLY A 536 -7.04 20.27 15.96
CA GLY A 536 -5.58 20.29 15.75
C GLY A 536 -5.01 19.02 15.11
N LEU A 537 -5.84 18.17 14.50
CA LEU A 537 -5.46 17.01 13.67
C LEU A 537 -4.64 15.89 14.36
N SER A 538 -4.38 16.00 15.67
CA SER A 538 -3.62 14.99 16.42
C SER A 538 -4.53 14.16 17.32
N CYS A 539 -4.26 12.86 17.40
CA CYS A 539 -4.92 11.89 18.27
C CYS A 539 -3.90 11.00 18.98
N ASP A 540 -4.34 10.26 20.01
CA ASP A 540 -3.47 9.33 20.74
C ASP A 540 -2.86 8.26 19.82
N LYS A 541 -1.55 7.98 19.99
CA LYS A 541 -0.79 7.05 19.12
C LYS A 541 -1.43 5.67 19.05
N ASP A 542 -1.97 5.16 20.15
CA ASP A 542 -2.35 3.75 20.26
C ASP A 542 -3.87 3.57 20.21
N SER A 543 -4.63 4.42 20.92
CA SER A 543 -6.09 4.35 20.88
C SER A 543 -6.68 5.08 19.66
N GLY A 544 -6.12 6.22 19.27
CA GLY A 544 -6.69 7.13 18.27
C GLY A 544 -7.68 8.16 18.83
N ASP A 545 -7.72 8.36 20.14
CA ASP A 545 -8.64 9.29 20.78
C ASP A 545 -8.14 10.75 20.69
N CYS A 546 -9.04 11.70 20.41
CA CYS A 546 -8.74 13.12 20.24
C CYS A 546 -8.69 13.82 21.61
N ALA A 547 -7.51 13.87 22.24
CA ALA A 547 -7.35 14.46 23.59
C ALA A 547 -7.74 15.96 23.69
N THR A 548 -7.79 16.68 22.57
CA THR A 548 -8.24 18.08 22.43
C THR A 548 -9.74 18.22 22.12
N GLY A 549 -10.47 17.11 21.92
CA GLY A 549 -11.86 17.09 21.48
C GLY A 549 -12.04 17.22 19.97
N CYS A 550 -13.29 17.31 19.53
CA CYS A 550 -13.69 17.26 18.13
C CYS A 550 -13.90 18.63 17.51
N THR A 551 -13.64 18.76 16.21
CA THR A 551 -14.05 19.93 15.43
C THR A 551 -15.58 20.04 15.36
N ASP A 552 -16.09 21.24 15.06
CA ASP A 552 -17.53 21.53 15.07
C ASP A 552 -18.29 20.59 14.12
N GLY A 553 -19.22 19.83 14.68
CA GLY A 553 -20.01 18.83 13.95
C GLY A 553 -19.50 17.40 14.04
N TRP A 554 -18.52 17.09 14.92
CA TRP A 554 -18.06 15.72 15.19
C TRP A 554 -18.12 15.36 16.69
N THR A 555 -18.18 14.06 17.01
CA THR A 555 -18.29 13.51 18.37
C THR A 555 -17.76 12.08 18.45
N GLY A 556 -17.82 11.49 19.64
CA GLY A 556 -17.11 10.27 20.02
C GLY A 556 -15.67 10.57 20.40
N ASP A 557 -15.05 9.69 21.18
CA ASP A 557 -13.70 9.93 21.72
C ASP A 557 -12.62 10.07 20.61
N LYS A 558 -12.91 9.58 19.40
CA LYS A 558 -12.04 9.64 18.20
C LYS A 558 -12.51 10.63 17.13
N CYS A 559 -13.62 11.33 17.37
CA CYS A 559 -14.21 12.28 16.42
C CYS A 559 -14.49 11.68 15.03
N ASP A 560 -14.87 10.41 15.00
CA ASP A 560 -15.24 9.64 13.80
C ASP A 560 -16.75 9.68 13.50
N THR A 561 -17.54 10.23 14.42
CA THR A 561 -19.00 10.23 14.37
C THR A 561 -19.52 11.65 14.14
N LYS A 562 -20.13 11.91 12.98
CA LYS A 562 -20.62 13.25 12.63
C LYS A 562 -21.92 13.59 13.38
N VAL A 563 -21.93 14.71 14.11
CA VAL A 563 -23.08 15.24 14.83
C VAL A 563 -24.04 15.92 13.84
N VAL A 564 -25.12 15.23 13.51
CA VAL A 564 -26.29 15.85 12.87
C VAL A 564 -27.22 16.37 13.98
N ILE A 565 -27.22 17.68 14.23
CA ILE A 565 -28.11 18.30 15.22
C ILE A 565 -29.53 18.37 14.65
N VAL A 566 -30.30 17.29 14.82
CA VAL A 566 -31.74 17.29 14.51
C VAL A 566 -32.49 18.01 15.62
N MET A 567 -32.92 19.25 15.35
CA MET A 567 -33.77 20.04 16.25
C MET A 567 -35.22 19.54 16.22
N ASN A 568 -35.51 18.48 16.96
CA ASN A 568 -36.89 18.00 17.16
C ASN A 568 -37.68 18.95 18.09
N GLU A 569 -38.42 19.91 17.53
CA GLU A 569 -39.42 20.72 18.25
C GLU A 569 -40.72 19.92 18.58
N ASP A 570 -40.60 18.76 19.24
CA ASP A 570 -41.77 17.98 19.69
C ASP A 570 -41.57 17.37 21.09
N ALA A 571 -41.45 18.25 22.09
CA ALA A 571 -41.46 17.89 23.52
C ALA A 571 -42.24 18.90 24.40
N ALA A 572 -43.17 19.66 23.81
CA ALA A 572 -43.94 20.71 24.49
C ALA A 572 -45.09 20.17 25.37
N VAL A 573 -44.80 19.24 26.29
CA VAL A 573 -45.76 18.73 27.29
C VAL A 573 -45.32 19.18 28.69
N GLY A 574 -46.06 20.13 29.27
CA GLY A 574 -45.65 20.82 30.49
C GLY A 574 -45.77 19.97 31.77
N ILE A 575 -44.67 19.90 32.53
CA ILE A 575 -44.68 19.65 33.97
C ILE A 575 -44.00 20.86 34.64
N GLY A 576 -44.62 21.37 35.73
CA GLY A 576 -44.35 22.71 36.25
C GLY A 576 -43.01 22.92 36.96
N VAL A 577 -42.77 24.18 37.32
CA VAL A 577 -41.56 24.67 38.02
C VAL A 577 -41.34 23.91 39.33
N GLY A 578 -40.37 22.99 39.33
CA GLY A 578 -39.96 22.22 40.51
C GLY A 578 -38.67 21.44 40.31
N SER A 579 -38.49 20.80 39.14
CA SER A 579 -37.36 19.91 38.85
C SER A 579 -35.98 20.57 39.00
N GLY A 580 -35.83 21.84 38.58
CA GLY A 580 -34.57 22.57 38.68
C GLY A 580 -34.07 22.77 40.12
N VAL A 581 -34.99 22.97 41.08
CA VAL A 581 -34.64 23.13 42.50
C VAL A 581 -34.18 21.80 43.09
N VAL A 582 -34.84 20.69 42.72
CA VAL A 582 -34.46 19.34 43.17
C VAL A 582 -33.10 18.94 42.61
N ILE A 583 -32.82 19.18 41.33
CA ILE A 583 -31.54 18.86 40.70
C ILE A 583 -30.40 19.69 41.32
N LEU A 584 -30.58 21.02 41.49
CA LEU A 584 -29.59 21.86 42.16
C LEU A 584 -29.36 21.45 43.62
N ALA A 585 -30.42 21.11 44.36
CA ALA A 585 -30.29 20.61 45.73
C ALA A 585 -29.52 19.29 45.80
N LEU A 586 -29.79 18.34 44.89
CA LEU A 586 -29.07 17.07 44.81
C LEU A 586 -27.59 17.27 44.45
N VAL A 587 -27.27 18.14 43.48
CA VAL A 587 -25.88 18.47 43.11
C VAL A 587 -25.14 19.11 44.29
N VAL A 588 -25.75 20.06 45.01
CA VAL A 588 -25.16 20.66 46.21
C VAL A 588 -24.97 19.63 47.33
N VAL A 589 -25.94 18.73 47.55
CA VAL A 589 -25.79 17.64 48.53
C VAL A 589 -24.65 16.70 48.14
N ILE A 590 -24.51 16.33 46.87
CA ILE A 590 -23.41 15.49 46.37
C ILE A 590 -22.05 16.19 46.60
N ILE A 591 -21.92 17.47 46.26
CA ILE A 591 -20.69 18.26 46.48
C ILE A 591 -20.34 18.38 47.98
N VAL A 592 -21.33 18.47 48.86
CA VAL A 592 -21.12 18.48 50.32
C VAL A 592 -20.77 17.09 50.85
N GLN A 593 -21.33 16.00 50.30
CA GLN A 593 -20.99 14.62 50.65
C GLN A 593 -19.56 14.27 50.24
N THR A 594 -19.16 14.55 48.99
CA THR A 594 -17.79 14.26 48.51
C THR A 594 -16.73 15.04 49.30
N ARG A 595 -16.97 16.33 49.58
CA ARG A 595 -16.08 17.13 50.45
C ARG A 595 -16.03 16.64 51.90
N ARG A 596 -17.08 16.01 52.42
CA ARG A 596 -17.08 15.38 53.77
C ARG A 596 -16.34 14.04 53.79
N LEU A 597 -16.39 13.26 52.71
CA LEU A 597 -15.66 12.00 52.58
C LEU A 597 -14.15 12.24 52.40
N ALA A 598 -13.76 13.22 51.57
CA ALA A 598 -12.36 13.58 51.32
C ALA A 598 -11.59 14.02 52.58
N MET A 599 -12.26 14.60 53.59
CA MET A 599 -11.63 15.06 54.82
C MET A 599 -11.53 13.99 55.94
N LYS A 600 -11.83 12.70 55.67
CA LYS A 600 -11.98 11.72 56.76
C LYS A 600 -11.40 10.32 56.57
N ARG A 601 -10.26 10.17 55.89
CA ARG A 601 -9.34 9.05 56.20
C ARG A 601 -7.86 9.35 55.91
N GLY A 602 -7.19 9.90 56.91
CA GLY A 602 -5.73 9.83 57.00
C GLY A 602 -5.28 8.52 57.65
N ASP A 603 -4.33 7.87 56.99
CA ASP A 603 -3.23 7.05 57.55
C ASP A 603 -3.48 5.69 58.27
N THR A 604 -2.48 4.80 58.08
CA THR A 604 -1.99 3.65 58.88
C THR A 604 -2.96 2.52 59.33
N THR A 605 -2.57 1.23 59.41
CA THR A 605 -1.24 0.57 59.33
C THR A 605 -1.33 -0.87 58.77
N ARG A 606 -0.36 -1.26 57.92
CA ARG A 606 0.50 -2.49 57.92
C ARG A 606 -0.02 -3.77 58.63
N SER A 607 0.14 -4.98 58.06
CA SER A 607 1.28 -5.90 58.28
C SER A 607 1.12 -7.26 57.55
N THR A 608 2.12 -8.11 57.20
CA THR A 608 3.61 -8.03 57.05
C THR A 608 4.19 -9.29 56.36
N HIS A 609 5.52 -9.31 56.08
CA HIS A 609 6.47 -10.43 55.80
C HIS A 609 6.82 -10.69 54.31
N MET A 610 8.06 -11.01 53.89
CA MET A 610 9.46 -10.86 54.42
C MET A 610 10.45 -11.24 53.26
N THR A 611 11.77 -10.99 53.18
CA THR A 611 12.84 -10.42 54.05
C THR A 611 13.95 -9.80 53.17
N ASP A 612 14.89 -9.06 53.76
CA ASP A 612 16.13 -8.52 53.15
C ASP A 612 17.26 -9.55 52.91
N ILE A 613 18.31 -9.12 52.16
CA ILE A 613 19.73 -9.20 52.61
C ILE A 613 20.62 -8.19 51.82
N THR A 614 21.15 -7.17 52.53
CA THR A 614 22.42 -6.38 52.37
C THR A 614 22.94 -5.94 50.98
N LEU A 615 23.58 -4.78 50.73
CA LEU A 615 24.36 -3.77 51.50
C LEU A 615 24.09 -2.35 50.93
N SER A 616 24.50 -1.19 51.48
CA SER A 616 24.91 -0.76 52.85
C SER A 616 24.90 0.80 52.97
N ARG A 617 26.05 1.48 53.24
CA ARG A 617 26.25 2.92 53.60
C ARG A 617 27.66 3.37 53.13
N THR A 618 28.17 4.62 53.21
CA THR A 618 28.13 5.64 54.30
C THR A 618 28.64 7.02 53.80
N ALA A 619 28.49 8.08 54.60
CA ALA A 619 29.01 9.44 54.34
C ALA A 619 30.32 9.78 55.11
N LYS A 620 30.85 10.99 54.85
CA LYS A 620 32.17 11.59 55.20
C LYS A 620 33.28 11.32 54.16
N GLY A 621 34.05 12.31 53.68
CA GLY A 621 33.93 13.77 53.85
C GLY A 621 35.28 14.49 53.85
N LEU A 622 35.44 15.51 53.00
CA LEU A 622 36.56 16.45 53.02
C LEU A 622 36.11 17.85 52.56
N ASN A 623 36.90 18.85 52.89
CA ASN A 623 36.56 20.28 52.86
C ASN A 623 37.00 21.01 51.57
N ASN A 624 36.30 22.13 51.29
CA ASN A 624 36.85 23.40 50.78
C ASN A 624 37.38 23.47 49.32
N ASP A 625 37.48 24.65 48.66
CA ASP A 625 37.17 26.05 49.05
C ASP A 625 36.84 26.92 47.82
N GLN A 626 36.07 28.01 48.01
CA GLN A 626 36.10 29.28 47.20
C GLN A 626 35.79 29.20 45.67
N ASP A 627 35.52 30.28 44.91
CA ASP A 627 35.00 31.64 45.17
C ASP A 627 34.29 32.19 43.89
N GLY A 628 33.53 33.30 44.00
CA GLY A 628 33.01 34.10 42.87
C GLY A 628 31.82 33.48 42.09
N ASN A 629 30.72 34.15 41.75
CA ASN A 629 30.31 35.57 41.57
C ASN A 629 30.67 36.23 40.21
N TYR A 630 29.69 36.99 39.70
CA TYR A 630 29.62 37.69 38.40
C TYR A 630 29.53 36.80 37.13
N ASP A 631 28.81 37.17 36.07
CA ASP A 631 28.07 38.43 35.83
C ASP A 631 26.75 38.28 35.05
N GLU A 632 25.99 39.38 34.97
CA GLU A 632 24.69 39.52 34.31
C GLU A 632 24.73 39.67 32.76
N ILE A 633 23.57 39.41 32.11
CA ILE A 633 22.93 40.19 31.00
C ILE A 633 23.88 40.72 29.87
N ALA A 634 23.66 40.42 28.57
CA ALA A 634 22.61 41.13 27.81
C ALA A 634 22.27 40.59 26.40
N THR A 635 20.96 40.63 26.10
CA THR A 635 20.31 41.08 24.84
C THR A 635 20.88 40.77 23.45
N HIS A 636 20.03 40.09 22.66
CA HIS A 636 19.69 40.36 21.25
C HIS A 636 20.26 41.61 20.56
N LYS A 637 20.54 41.46 19.26
CA LYS A 637 20.18 42.48 18.27
C LYS A 637 19.83 41.89 16.90
N GLU A 638 18.75 42.39 16.30
CA GLU A 638 18.39 42.16 14.90
C GLU A 638 19.26 43.04 13.96
N GLN A 639 19.37 42.71 12.67
CA GLN A 639 18.59 43.38 11.60
C GLN A 639 18.99 43.00 10.15
N SER A 640 17.99 43.14 9.26
CA SER A 640 18.06 43.51 7.83
C SER A 640 18.86 42.67 6.81
N ILE A 641 18.10 41.87 6.04
CA ILE A 641 17.84 42.06 4.59
C ILE A 641 19.03 42.39 3.67
N ALA A 642 19.25 41.51 2.69
CA ALA A 642 19.62 41.87 1.32
C ALA A 642 18.85 40.99 0.32
N GLN A 643 18.37 41.56 -0.79
CA GLN A 643 17.89 40.80 -1.97
C GLN A 643 19.05 40.63 -2.96
N ILE A 644 18.94 39.71 -3.94
CA ILE A 644 19.01 40.03 -5.40
C ILE A 644 18.95 38.77 -6.30
N SER A 645 18.25 38.92 -7.44
CA SER A 645 18.28 38.16 -8.73
C SER A 645 18.17 36.62 -8.77
N HIS A 646 17.16 36.14 -9.52
CA HIS A 646 17.35 35.05 -10.48
C HIS A 646 18.34 35.44 -11.58
N THR A 647 19.15 34.49 -12.06
CA THR A 647 19.69 34.47 -13.43
C THR A 647 19.78 33.03 -13.93
N GLU A 648 19.59 32.83 -15.23
CA GLU A 648 19.61 31.53 -15.91
C GLU A 648 21.06 31.03 -16.11
N GLY A 649 21.23 29.72 -16.29
CA GLY A 649 22.51 29.07 -16.59
C GLY A 649 22.32 27.84 -17.47
N ASN A 650 23.15 27.67 -18.49
CA ASN A 650 22.98 26.66 -19.53
C ASN A 650 23.28 25.23 -19.04
N TYR A 651 22.60 24.26 -19.66
CA TYR A 651 23.11 22.89 -19.77
C TYR A 651 24.18 22.84 -20.87
N GLU A 652 25.39 22.42 -20.53
CA GLU A 652 26.35 21.94 -21.52
C GLU A 652 26.53 20.43 -21.45
N GLN A 653 26.57 19.88 -22.65
CA GLN A 653 26.84 18.53 -23.12
C GLN A 653 27.86 17.73 -22.29
N LEU A 654 27.58 16.43 -22.13
CA LEU A 654 28.61 15.38 -22.03
C LEU A 654 28.40 14.36 -23.15
N GLU A 655 29.49 13.76 -23.60
CA GLU A 655 29.62 13.26 -24.96
C GLU A 655 29.14 11.81 -25.16
N ARG A 656 28.62 11.56 -26.37
CA ARG A 656 28.32 10.21 -26.86
C ARG A 656 29.61 9.58 -27.40
N ARG A 657 30.08 8.49 -26.79
CA ARG A 657 31.25 7.75 -27.28
C ARG A 657 30.82 6.65 -28.26
N GLU A 658 31.20 6.83 -29.52
CA GLU A 658 30.99 5.83 -30.59
C GLU A 658 32.05 4.70 -30.50
N VAL A 659 31.74 3.54 -31.09
CA VAL A 659 32.65 2.40 -31.24
C VAL A 659 32.49 1.85 -32.66
N ASP A 660 33.61 1.65 -33.36
CA ASP A 660 33.66 1.29 -34.78
C ASP A 660 33.12 -0.10 -35.14
N VAL A 661 32.64 -0.22 -36.39
CA VAL A 661 32.28 -1.47 -37.05
C VAL A 661 33.26 -1.76 -38.20
N PRO A 662 34.04 -2.86 -38.16
CA PRO A 662 34.87 -3.27 -39.29
C PRO A 662 34.03 -3.83 -40.47
N HIS A 663 34.43 -3.51 -41.70
CA HIS A 663 33.78 -3.94 -42.95
C HIS A 663 34.58 -5.03 -43.70
N MET A 664 33.94 -5.56 -44.78
CA MET A 664 34.43 -6.55 -45.76
C MET A 664 34.42 -8.02 -45.28
N TYR A 665 34.14 -9.02 -46.13
CA TYR A 665 34.26 -9.04 -47.60
C TYR A 665 32.98 -9.34 -48.41
N ASP A 666 33.06 -8.97 -49.70
CA ASP A 666 32.12 -9.21 -50.80
C ASP A 666 32.34 -10.60 -51.46
N THR A 667 31.31 -11.19 -52.08
CA THR A 667 31.49 -12.11 -53.22
C THR A 667 30.22 -12.28 -54.06
N THR A 668 30.40 -12.42 -55.37
CA THR A 668 29.34 -12.38 -56.40
C THR A 668 28.89 -13.76 -56.91
N ASN A 669 27.59 -13.90 -57.24
CA ASN A 669 26.99 -14.47 -58.48
C ASN A 669 25.48 -14.77 -58.24
N VAL A 670 24.50 -14.41 -59.08
CA VAL A 670 24.28 -14.56 -60.55
C VAL A 670 23.68 -15.92 -60.93
N ASP A 671 22.35 -15.91 -61.17
CA ASP A 671 21.57 -16.58 -62.26
C ASP A 671 20.08 -16.67 -61.82
N THR A 672 19.13 -15.85 -62.29
CA THR A 672 18.50 -15.66 -63.63
C THR A 672 17.27 -16.53 -63.91
N LYS A 673 16.14 -15.83 -64.23
CA LYS A 673 14.94 -16.30 -64.95
C LYS A 673 14.03 -17.29 -64.19
N THR A 674 12.72 -17.31 -64.42
CA THR A 674 11.93 -16.63 -65.49
C THR A 674 10.74 -15.88 -64.89
#